data_AF-A0A2I0GMR7-F1
#
_entry.id   AF-A0A2I0GMR7-F1
#
_cell.length_a   1.000
_cell.length_b   1.000
_cell.length_c   1.000
_cell.angle_alpha   90.00
_cell.angle_beta   90.00
_cell.angle_gamma   90.00
#
_symmetry.space_group_name_H-M   'P 1'
#
loop_
_entity.id
_entity.type
_entity.pdbx_description
1 polymer ?
#
loop_
_entity_poly.entity_id
_entity_poly.type
_entity_poly.pdbx_seq_one_letter_code
_entity_poly.pdbx_strand_id
1 'polypeptide(L)'
;MNNHCDVLRSDDNHQVDVEKSRFKSHMLQVLLGFLIVAINVIYSPVYAANSENAQSASEPEKQTPSKPDSFSEYAAQQVNALKDESVSISGITEEIFDPTERNAVEQAGRLQGDTALTGEYSESYYILDKLNAGLPPLSEPANLETPLAALEFFQSALMKQQYDLAAYALNMNLIDEKSQRSRALDLTKRLDFLLSEKELYVFDDMPDRPDGLIEPPLGNNSSVMGIARRSIQLGYVDYRERRVPIYLQRVRVGDEAPVWVFSAQTVGNIDNLYEQYHPAEFERYLPTWLKLKFFGIALWEFSALILFFLLTMGMGWLLSKGTAKIINHYIDEEKYSVYVGSTNGVADLVSKLTVPLTFTISFSLVFTLVSGGFPYLDAVASSTRPLIWIGLVFSTMWLGIRIINFFANRYQDMQIENLAAEHFDKERRRRTYVSIFRRVFIFAMILGSFWIGLSEFANMEGLGKTLLTSAGIAGVVIGIAAQPILGNIIAGVQVAVTQPVRIGDSVIMDGNFSTVEDLRYTYAVLKTWDERRLIVPMRELITERVENWSHTEVHQTCPVFLYIDYGADIDAIRETFISMVKDNKLWDDKTEPEMYVVDVTENTIQLRGAVSSVGPIEAWTLACEIREQMLGYLHAQQNKYLPTERFTLTRSD
;
A
#
# COMPACT_ATOMS: atom_id res chain seq x y z
N MET A 1 -7.11 68.60 -16.21
CA MET A 1 -8.19 67.62 -15.95
C MET A 1 -7.84 66.17 -16.29
N ASN A 2 -6.64 65.84 -16.82
CA ASN A 2 -6.26 64.44 -17.10
C ASN A 2 -5.57 63.73 -15.91
N ASN A 3 -4.84 64.42 -15.04
CA ASN A 3 -4.10 63.76 -13.95
C ASN A 3 -4.98 63.28 -12.77
N HIS A 4 -6.26 63.68 -12.71
CA HIS A 4 -7.15 63.26 -11.61
C HIS A 4 -7.91 61.96 -11.91
N CYS A 5 -7.98 61.54 -13.18
CA CYS A 5 -8.60 60.27 -13.57
C CYS A 5 -7.65 59.07 -13.41
N ASP A 6 -6.33 59.28 -13.55
CA ASP A 6 -5.36 58.18 -13.44
C ASP A 6 -5.14 57.70 -12.00
N VAL A 7 -5.30 58.59 -11.01
CA VAL A 7 -5.18 58.23 -9.58
C VAL A 7 -6.37 57.39 -9.11
N LEU A 8 -7.60 57.73 -9.55
CA LEU A 8 -8.79 56.93 -9.24
C LEU A 8 -8.75 55.55 -9.91
N ARG A 9 -8.16 55.45 -11.11
CA ARG A 9 -7.99 54.18 -11.84
C ARG A 9 -6.91 53.27 -11.23
N SER A 10 -5.90 53.86 -10.59
CA SER A 10 -4.86 53.16 -9.83
C SER A 10 -5.41 52.54 -8.54
N ASP A 11 -6.19 53.31 -7.78
CA ASP A 11 -6.78 52.86 -6.52
C ASP A 11 -7.83 51.77 -6.74
N ASP A 12 -8.66 51.87 -7.79
CA ASP A 12 -9.61 50.82 -8.18
C ASP A 12 -8.89 49.51 -8.56
N ASN A 13 -7.80 49.58 -9.33
CA ASN A 13 -7.01 48.39 -9.68
C ASN A 13 -6.37 47.73 -8.46
N HIS A 14 -5.92 48.52 -7.48
CA HIS A 14 -5.31 47.98 -6.27
C HIS A 14 -6.35 47.37 -5.33
N GLN A 15 -7.55 47.95 -5.23
CA GLN A 15 -8.67 47.37 -4.50
C GLN A 15 -9.14 46.04 -5.13
N VAL A 16 -9.22 45.99 -6.46
CA VAL A 16 -9.57 44.77 -7.22
C VAL A 16 -8.53 43.65 -7.04
N ASP A 17 -7.23 43.96 -7.02
CA ASP A 17 -6.19 42.96 -6.79
C ASP A 17 -6.19 42.40 -5.35
N VAL A 18 -6.54 43.23 -4.35
CA VAL A 18 -6.70 42.79 -2.96
C VAL A 18 -7.95 41.91 -2.79
N GLU A 19 -9.06 42.25 -3.44
CA GLU A 19 -10.28 41.43 -3.45
C GLU A 19 -10.06 40.09 -4.17
N LYS A 20 -9.32 40.11 -5.29
CA LYS A 20 -8.89 38.92 -6.05
C LYS A 20 -8.00 37.97 -5.25
N SER A 21 -7.14 38.51 -4.37
CA SER A 21 -6.31 37.75 -3.45
C SER A 21 -7.14 37.10 -2.32
N ARG A 22 -8.05 37.87 -1.70
CA ARG A 22 -8.96 37.34 -0.66
C ARG A 22 -9.91 36.27 -1.20
N PHE A 23 -10.49 36.49 -2.40
CA PHE A 23 -11.39 35.53 -3.02
C PHE A 23 -10.67 34.24 -3.42
N LYS A 24 -9.46 34.33 -4.00
CA LYS A 24 -8.62 33.15 -4.25
C LYS A 24 -8.27 32.39 -2.96
N SER A 25 -7.94 33.10 -1.89
CA SER A 25 -7.61 32.51 -0.59
C SER A 25 -8.80 31.77 0.01
N HIS A 26 -9.98 32.40 0.06
CA HIS A 26 -11.19 31.76 0.57
C HIS A 26 -11.67 30.59 -0.30
N MET A 27 -11.61 30.72 -1.63
CA MET A 27 -12.00 29.63 -2.52
C MET A 27 -11.02 28.43 -2.41
N LEU A 28 -9.73 28.70 -2.26
CA LEU A 28 -8.72 27.66 -2.01
C LEU A 28 -8.96 27.01 -0.64
N GLN A 29 -9.26 27.77 0.41
CA GLN A 29 -9.57 27.25 1.74
C GLN A 29 -10.85 26.41 1.77
N VAL A 30 -11.89 26.80 1.03
CA VAL A 30 -13.13 26.02 0.91
C VAL A 30 -12.87 24.72 0.14
N LEU A 31 -12.13 24.77 -0.98
CA LEU A 31 -11.74 23.57 -1.73
C LEU A 31 -10.81 22.66 -0.94
N LEU A 32 -9.86 23.21 -0.19
CA LEU A 32 -8.99 22.47 0.71
C LEU A 32 -9.80 21.86 1.85
N GLY A 33 -10.79 22.59 2.38
CA GLY A 33 -11.73 22.10 3.39
C GLY A 33 -12.57 20.94 2.87
N PHE A 34 -13.13 21.03 1.67
CA PHE A 34 -13.85 19.92 1.02
C PHE A 34 -12.93 18.74 0.70
N LEU A 35 -11.70 18.98 0.28
CA LEU A 35 -10.70 17.93 0.05
C LEU A 35 -10.31 17.24 1.37
N ILE A 36 -10.12 18.00 2.45
CA ILE A 36 -9.80 17.48 3.79
C ILE A 36 -11.00 16.72 4.35
N VAL A 37 -12.23 17.19 4.17
CA VAL A 37 -13.44 16.45 4.58
C VAL A 37 -13.60 15.18 3.75
N ALA A 38 -13.39 15.23 2.43
CA ALA A 38 -13.44 14.05 1.57
C ALA A 38 -12.34 13.04 1.92
N ILE A 39 -11.11 13.50 2.18
CA ILE A 39 -10.00 12.66 2.66
C ILE A 39 -10.36 12.07 4.02
N ASN A 40 -10.86 12.85 4.98
CA ASN A 40 -11.25 12.30 6.29
C ASN A 40 -12.40 11.30 6.19
N VAL A 41 -13.38 11.51 5.30
CA VAL A 41 -14.48 10.56 5.05
C VAL A 41 -14.00 9.28 4.36
N ILE A 42 -12.97 9.37 3.51
CA ILE A 42 -12.34 8.20 2.85
C ILE A 42 -11.42 7.44 3.81
N TYR A 43 -10.71 8.12 4.71
CA TYR A 43 -9.72 7.50 5.60
C TYR A 43 -10.27 7.04 6.96
N SER A 44 -11.34 7.66 7.48
CA SER A 44 -11.93 7.28 8.78
C SER A 44 -12.31 5.80 8.88
N PRO A 45 -12.89 5.14 7.85
CA PRO A 45 -13.21 3.72 7.99
C PRO A 45 -12.02 2.78 7.76
N VAL A 46 -11.00 3.20 6.99
CA VAL A 46 -9.77 2.40 6.78
C VAL A 46 -8.93 2.37 8.04
N TYR A 47 -8.94 3.44 8.83
CA TYR A 47 -8.21 3.51 10.09
C TYR A 47 -8.91 2.73 11.21
N ALA A 48 -10.25 2.77 11.27
CA ALA A 48 -11.04 2.04 12.27
C ALA A 48 -11.00 0.51 12.08
N ALA A 49 -11.03 0.02 10.84
CA ALA A 49 -10.94 -1.42 10.54
C ALA A 49 -9.52 -1.99 10.76
N ASN A 50 -8.48 -1.16 10.64
CA ASN A 50 -7.10 -1.59 10.94
C ASN A 50 -6.73 -1.44 12.42
N SER A 51 -7.41 -0.58 13.20
CA SER A 51 -7.10 -0.41 14.62
C SER A 51 -7.47 -1.61 15.50
N GLU A 52 -8.46 -2.41 15.10
CA GLU A 52 -8.79 -3.67 15.80
C GLU A 52 -7.75 -4.77 15.55
N ASN A 53 -7.07 -4.77 14.39
CA ASN A 53 -5.94 -5.66 14.10
C ASN A 53 -4.58 -5.12 14.57
N ALA A 54 -4.48 -3.83 14.93
CA ALA A 54 -3.22 -3.20 15.35
C ALA A 54 -3.01 -3.20 16.87
N GLN A 55 -4.02 -3.52 17.68
CA GLN A 55 -3.88 -3.64 19.14
C GLN A 55 -3.32 -4.99 19.60
N SER A 56 -3.08 -5.93 18.69
CA SER A 56 -2.41 -7.21 18.92
C SER A 56 -0.94 -7.24 18.47
N ALA A 57 -0.33 -6.11 18.13
CA ALA A 57 1.07 -6.04 17.69
C ALA A 57 1.84 -4.86 18.32
N SER A 58 1.99 -4.88 19.64
CA SER A 58 3.06 -4.11 20.31
C SER A 58 3.48 -4.81 21.61
N GLU A 59 4.16 -5.94 21.49
CA GLU A 59 5.05 -6.42 22.55
C GLU A 59 6.40 -5.69 22.43
N PRO A 60 6.98 -5.19 23.52
CA PRO A 60 8.34 -4.65 23.49
C PRO A 60 9.33 -5.80 23.25
N GLU A 61 10.30 -5.60 22.34
CA GLU A 61 11.42 -6.50 22.11
C GLU A 61 12.10 -6.89 23.44
N LYS A 62 11.83 -8.10 23.91
CA LYS A 62 12.67 -8.79 24.91
C LYS A 62 13.64 -9.69 24.15
N GLN A 63 14.94 -9.40 24.28
CA GLN A 63 16.02 -10.28 23.85
C GLN A 63 15.75 -11.70 24.34
N THR A 64 15.63 -12.63 23.39
CA THR A 64 15.40 -14.05 23.66
C THR A 64 16.64 -14.64 24.33
N PRO A 65 16.58 -15.18 25.56
CA PRO A 65 17.69 -15.93 26.11
C PRO A 65 17.83 -17.25 25.34
N SER A 66 19.06 -17.67 25.06
CA SER A 66 19.35 -18.96 24.43
C SER A 66 18.68 -20.12 25.17
N LYS A 67 18.09 -21.05 24.42
CA LYS A 67 17.38 -22.23 24.91
C LYS A 67 18.27 -23.04 25.87
N PRO A 68 17.86 -23.29 27.13
CA PRO A 68 18.66 -24.05 28.09
C PRO A 68 18.58 -25.56 27.80
N ASP A 69 19.73 -26.24 27.89
CA ASP A 69 19.88 -27.65 27.53
C ASP A 69 19.45 -28.62 28.66
N SER A 70 19.05 -28.12 29.83
CA SER A 70 18.61 -28.92 30.98
C SER A 70 17.46 -28.29 31.78
N PHE A 71 16.55 -29.13 32.29
CA PHE A 71 15.42 -28.76 33.14
C PHE A 71 15.85 -28.05 34.44
N SER A 72 17.04 -28.36 34.97
CA SER A 72 17.57 -27.71 36.17
C SER A 72 17.96 -26.25 35.92
N GLU A 73 18.46 -25.93 34.73
CA GLU A 73 18.80 -24.55 34.32
C GLU A 73 17.54 -23.72 34.09
N TYR A 74 16.50 -24.32 33.49
CA TYR A 74 15.20 -23.68 33.33
C TYR A 74 14.55 -23.34 34.67
N ALA A 75 14.61 -24.27 35.64
CA ALA A 75 14.10 -24.04 36.99
C ALA A 75 14.87 -22.93 37.73
N ALA A 76 16.20 -22.88 37.57
CA ALA A 76 17.03 -21.83 38.17
C ALA A 76 16.76 -20.44 37.55
N GLN A 77 16.52 -20.37 36.24
CA GLN A 77 16.13 -19.13 35.55
C GLN A 77 14.78 -18.61 36.02
N GLN A 78 13.78 -19.48 36.20
CA GLN A 78 12.46 -19.10 36.71
C GLN A 78 12.49 -18.63 38.17
N VAL A 79 13.30 -19.29 39.02
CA VAL A 79 13.46 -18.89 40.43
C VAL A 79 14.17 -17.54 40.57
N ASN A 80 15.11 -17.21 39.68
CA ASN A 80 15.75 -15.89 39.66
C ASN A 80 14.83 -14.80 39.07
N ALA A 81 14.02 -15.12 38.06
CA ALA A 81 13.02 -14.21 37.53
C ALA A 81 11.96 -13.82 38.59
N LEU A 82 11.60 -14.75 39.47
CA LEU A 82 10.70 -14.52 40.60
C LEU A 82 11.33 -13.75 41.78
N LYS A 83 12.67 -13.58 41.81
CA LYS A 83 13.37 -12.80 42.84
C LYS A 83 13.56 -11.33 42.47
N ASP A 84 13.59 -11.00 41.17
CA ASP A 84 13.71 -9.62 40.69
C ASP A 84 12.38 -8.84 40.75
N GLU A 85 11.24 -9.53 40.80
CA GLU A 85 9.94 -8.91 41.09
C GLU A 85 9.72 -8.82 42.61
N SER A 86 10.44 -7.91 43.27
CA SER A 86 10.22 -7.59 44.68
C SER A 86 8.90 -6.84 44.89
N VAL A 87 7.77 -7.55 44.93
CA VAL A 87 6.50 -7.02 45.43
C VAL A 87 6.31 -7.47 46.87
N SER A 88 6.33 -6.51 47.80
CA SER A 88 6.13 -6.75 49.24
C SER A 88 4.73 -7.30 49.52
N ILE A 89 4.65 -8.54 50.00
CA ILE A 89 3.40 -9.25 50.33
C ILE A 89 2.70 -8.64 51.57
N SER A 90 3.32 -7.70 52.29
CA SER A 90 2.73 -7.09 53.48
C SER A 90 1.68 -6.00 53.22
N GLY A 91 1.50 -5.55 51.97
CA GLY A 91 0.55 -4.48 51.63
C GLY A 91 -0.80 -4.96 51.07
N ILE A 92 -0.93 -6.25 50.73
CA ILE A 92 -2.13 -6.80 50.05
C ILE A 92 -3.12 -7.41 51.06
N THR A 93 -2.67 -7.72 52.27
CA THR A 93 -3.49 -8.38 53.29
C THR A 93 -4.45 -7.47 54.07
N GLU A 94 -4.31 -6.14 54.00
CA GLU A 94 -5.19 -5.22 54.77
C GLU A 94 -6.33 -4.58 53.96
N GLU A 95 -6.34 -4.70 52.62
CA GLU A 95 -7.41 -4.11 51.80
C GLU A 95 -8.50 -5.12 51.36
N ILE A 96 -8.36 -6.41 51.67
CA ILE A 96 -9.26 -7.47 51.14
C ILE A 96 -10.19 -8.08 52.19
N PHE A 97 -9.99 -7.84 53.49
CA PHE A 97 -10.88 -8.38 54.53
C PHE A 97 -11.28 -7.31 55.54
N ASP A 98 -12.39 -6.62 55.26
CA ASP A 98 -13.23 -6.07 56.31
C ASP A 98 -14.02 -7.25 56.94
N PRO A 99 -13.72 -7.67 58.19
CA PRO A 99 -14.39 -8.81 58.83
C PRO A 99 -15.83 -8.48 59.26
N THR A 100 -16.33 -7.28 58.97
CA THR A 100 -17.67 -6.82 59.34
C THR A 100 -18.69 -6.88 58.21
N GLU A 101 -18.31 -7.22 56.98
CA GLU A 101 -19.27 -7.52 55.91
C GLU A 101 -19.81 -8.95 56.00
N ARG A 102 -20.78 -9.15 56.90
CA ARG A 102 -21.57 -10.38 57.04
C ARG A 102 -22.40 -10.79 55.81
N ASN A 103 -22.27 -10.10 54.67
CA ASN A 103 -23.07 -10.39 53.47
C ASN A 103 -22.35 -11.27 52.43
N ALA A 104 -21.03 -11.38 52.46
CA ALA A 104 -20.28 -12.22 51.50
C ALA A 104 -20.38 -13.73 51.82
N VAL A 105 -20.60 -14.09 53.09
CA VAL A 105 -20.75 -15.49 53.52
C VAL A 105 -22.13 -16.06 53.20
N GLU A 106 -23.18 -15.22 53.08
CA GLU A 106 -24.51 -15.69 52.65
C GLU A 106 -24.58 -15.95 51.14
N GLN A 107 -23.81 -15.23 50.31
CA GLN A 107 -23.78 -15.45 48.86
C GLN A 107 -22.83 -16.60 48.44
N ALA A 108 -21.79 -16.91 49.22
CA ALA A 108 -20.94 -18.08 48.98
C ALA A 108 -21.69 -19.42 49.19
N GLY A 109 -22.87 -19.40 49.83
CA GLY A 109 -23.73 -20.58 50.04
C GLY A 109 -24.54 -21.03 48.81
N ARG A 110 -24.47 -20.32 47.69
CA ARG A 110 -25.10 -20.73 46.42
C ARG A 110 -24.13 -20.59 45.26
N LEU A 111 -23.21 -21.54 45.15
CA LEU A 111 -22.59 -21.85 43.87
C LEU A 111 -23.72 -22.16 42.87
N GLN A 112 -23.87 -21.31 41.84
CA GLN A 112 -24.91 -21.41 40.83
C GLN A 112 -24.54 -22.50 39.82
N GLY A 113 -24.50 -23.75 40.31
CA GLY A 113 -23.97 -24.89 39.56
C GLY A 113 -24.24 -26.21 40.27
N ASP A 114 -25.30 -26.28 41.07
CA ASP A 114 -25.76 -27.56 41.61
C ASP A 114 -26.34 -28.38 40.46
N THR A 115 -25.50 -29.21 39.85
CA THR A 115 -25.90 -30.18 38.83
C THR A 115 -26.75 -31.31 39.41
N ALA A 116 -27.04 -31.27 40.72
CA ALA A 116 -27.77 -32.27 41.50
C ALA A 116 -27.10 -33.66 41.48
N LEU A 117 -25.77 -33.71 41.31
CA LEU A 117 -24.99 -34.95 41.31
C LEU A 117 -24.77 -35.45 42.75
N THR A 118 -25.34 -36.61 43.11
CA THR A 118 -25.48 -37.01 44.52
C THR A 118 -25.22 -38.49 44.83
N GLY A 119 -24.24 -39.10 44.15
CA GLY A 119 -23.86 -40.48 44.43
C GLY A 119 -22.38 -40.78 44.27
N GLU A 120 -21.99 -42.01 44.63
CA GLU A 120 -20.66 -42.54 44.33
C GLU A 120 -20.40 -42.52 42.81
N TYR A 121 -19.16 -42.26 42.43
CA TYR A 121 -18.75 -42.21 41.03
C TYR A 121 -19.09 -43.53 40.31
N SER A 122 -19.89 -43.43 39.25
CA SER A 122 -20.12 -44.54 38.32
C SER A 122 -19.45 -44.23 36.98
N GLU A 123 -18.77 -45.23 36.43
CA GLU A 123 -18.18 -45.15 35.09
C GLU A 123 -19.25 -45.16 33.99
N SER A 124 -20.45 -45.65 34.29
CA SER A 124 -21.49 -45.93 33.27
C SER A 124 -22.66 -44.95 33.24
N TYR A 125 -22.88 -44.13 34.27
CA TYR A 125 -23.94 -43.11 34.33
C TYR A 125 -23.66 -42.05 35.41
N TYR A 126 -24.36 -40.91 35.36
CA TYR A 126 -24.36 -39.87 36.39
C TYR A 126 -25.55 -40.05 37.33
N ILE A 127 -25.34 -39.99 38.65
CA ILE A 127 -26.42 -40.11 39.65
C ILE A 127 -26.94 -38.71 39.95
N LEU A 128 -28.25 -38.52 39.82
CA LEU A 128 -28.96 -37.27 40.09
C LEU A 128 -29.99 -37.45 41.21
N ASP A 129 -30.15 -36.43 42.06
CA ASP A 129 -31.25 -36.39 43.05
C ASP A 129 -32.63 -36.22 42.40
N LYS A 130 -32.67 -35.43 41.33
CA LYS A 130 -33.88 -35.05 40.61
C LYS A 130 -33.56 -34.83 39.13
N LEU A 131 -34.54 -35.05 38.27
CA LEU A 131 -34.48 -34.69 36.86
C LEU A 131 -35.78 -34.01 36.47
N ASN A 132 -35.70 -32.77 35.98
CA ASN A 132 -36.84 -32.02 35.46
C ASN A 132 -38.04 -31.93 36.44
N ALA A 133 -37.77 -31.77 37.75
CA ALA A 133 -38.79 -31.78 38.80
C ALA A 133 -39.90 -30.70 38.63
N GLY A 134 -39.65 -29.64 37.85
CA GLY A 134 -40.62 -28.61 37.50
C GLY A 134 -41.57 -28.97 36.35
N LEU A 135 -41.39 -30.10 35.67
CA LEU A 135 -42.29 -30.59 34.63
C LEU A 135 -43.40 -31.48 35.21
N PRO A 136 -44.62 -31.48 34.63
CA PRO A 136 -45.68 -32.40 35.05
C PRO A 136 -45.29 -33.86 34.75
N PRO A 137 -45.79 -34.86 35.50
CA PRO A 137 -45.56 -36.26 35.15
C PRO A 137 -46.28 -36.61 33.83
N LEU A 138 -45.63 -37.41 32.98
CA LEU A 138 -46.22 -37.94 31.76
C LEU A 138 -47.15 -39.11 32.06
N SER A 139 -48.23 -39.25 31.27
CA SER A 139 -49.12 -40.43 31.32
C SER A 139 -48.47 -41.68 30.74
N GLU A 140 -47.55 -41.50 29.80
CA GLU A 140 -46.71 -42.55 29.22
C GLU A 140 -45.24 -42.12 29.33
N PRO A 141 -44.33 -42.98 29.82
CA PRO A 141 -42.93 -42.62 29.98
C PRO A 141 -42.28 -42.37 28.62
N ALA A 142 -41.46 -41.33 28.53
CA ALA A 142 -40.66 -41.05 27.34
C ALA A 142 -39.63 -42.17 27.11
N ASN A 143 -39.52 -42.66 25.87
CA ASN A 143 -38.49 -43.64 25.53
C ASN A 143 -37.13 -42.94 25.41
N LEU A 144 -36.35 -42.99 26.49
CA LEU A 144 -35.03 -42.40 26.61
C LEU A 144 -33.98 -43.46 26.99
N GLU A 145 -34.23 -44.74 26.70
CA GLU A 145 -33.41 -45.85 27.19
C GLU A 145 -32.04 -45.94 26.49
N THR A 146 -32.00 -45.65 25.19
CA THR A 146 -30.78 -45.67 24.37
C THR A 146 -30.46 -44.26 23.85
N PRO A 147 -29.19 -43.94 23.53
CA PRO A 147 -28.83 -42.67 22.91
C PRO A 147 -29.64 -42.37 21.64
N LEU A 148 -29.82 -43.39 20.79
CA LEU A 148 -30.62 -43.30 19.56
C LEU A 148 -32.09 -43.01 19.90
N ALA A 149 -32.69 -43.78 20.81
CA ALA A 149 -34.09 -43.58 21.23
C ALA A 149 -34.34 -42.19 21.81
N ALA A 150 -33.40 -41.65 22.59
CA ALA A 150 -33.51 -40.30 23.14
C ALA A 150 -33.50 -39.21 22.05
N LEU A 151 -32.63 -39.35 21.04
CA LEU A 151 -32.55 -38.43 19.91
C LEU A 151 -33.80 -38.53 19.01
N GLU A 152 -34.28 -39.75 18.74
CA GLU A 152 -35.50 -40.01 17.98
C GLU A 152 -36.76 -39.50 18.71
N PHE A 153 -36.86 -39.70 20.02
CA PHE A 153 -37.95 -39.18 20.83
C PHE A 153 -37.99 -37.64 20.74
N PHE A 154 -36.84 -36.99 20.91
CA PHE A 154 -36.73 -35.54 20.79
C PHE A 154 -37.16 -35.06 19.39
N GLN A 155 -36.58 -35.61 18.33
CA GLN A 155 -36.90 -35.21 16.96
C GLN A 155 -38.35 -35.53 16.57
N SER A 156 -38.88 -36.70 16.93
CA SER A 156 -40.25 -37.09 16.59
C SER A 156 -41.31 -36.23 17.29
N ALA A 157 -41.06 -35.83 18.55
CA ALA A 157 -41.92 -34.89 19.27
C ALA A 157 -41.88 -33.49 18.63
N LEU A 158 -40.72 -33.03 18.18
CA LEU A 158 -40.56 -31.77 17.43
C LEU A 158 -41.30 -31.80 16.08
N MET A 159 -41.19 -32.89 15.32
CA MET A 159 -41.89 -33.09 14.04
C MET A 159 -43.41 -33.06 14.21
N LYS A 160 -43.93 -33.51 15.36
CA LYS A 160 -45.36 -33.44 15.73
C LYS A 160 -45.76 -32.09 16.34
N GLN A 161 -44.84 -31.12 16.41
CA GLN A 161 -45.02 -29.80 17.06
C GLN A 161 -45.34 -29.89 18.56
N GLN A 162 -44.96 -30.98 19.21
CA GLN A 162 -45.17 -31.24 20.64
C GLN A 162 -43.91 -30.83 21.42
N TYR A 163 -43.60 -29.54 21.44
CA TYR A 163 -42.39 -28.99 22.08
C TYR A 163 -42.32 -29.26 23.59
N ASP A 164 -43.47 -29.27 24.26
CA ASP A 164 -43.55 -29.58 25.69
C ASP A 164 -43.14 -31.03 25.99
N LEU A 165 -43.39 -31.96 25.06
CA LEU A 165 -43.02 -33.37 25.18
C LEU A 165 -41.54 -33.60 24.86
N ALA A 166 -40.99 -32.89 23.87
CA ALA A 166 -39.57 -32.94 23.55
C ALA A 166 -38.69 -32.43 24.71
N ALA A 167 -39.18 -31.50 25.53
CA ALA A 167 -38.45 -30.96 26.67
C ALA A 167 -38.04 -32.01 27.71
N TYR A 168 -38.69 -33.18 27.78
CA TYR A 168 -38.32 -34.26 28.71
C TYR A 168 -36.98 -34.92 28.35
N ALA A 169 -36.52 -34.77 27.10
CA ALA A 169 -35.17 -35.20 26.70
C ALA A 169 -34.07 -34.20 27.14
N LEU A 170 -34.41 -33.04 27.69
CA LEU A 170 -33.46 -32.03 28.16
C LEU A 170 -33.20 -32.20 29.65
N ASN A 171 -31.94 -32.13 30.10
CA ASN A 171 -31.64 -31.98 31.52
C ASN A 171 -31.71 -30.49 31.91
N MET A 172 -32.79 -30.07 32.56
CA MET A 172 -33.00 -28.67 32.96
C MET A 172 -32.59 -28.37 34.41
N ASN A 173 -31.78 -29.22 35.06
CA ASN A 173 -31.45 -29.05 36.48
C ASN A 173 -30.71 -27.74 36.81
N LEU A 174 -30.01 -27.12 35.86
CA LEU A 174 -29.39 -25.80 36.03
C LEU A 174 -30.41 -24.63 36.00
N ILE A 175 -31.68 -24.90 35.69
CA ILE A 175 -32.77 -23.92 35.62
C ILE A 175 -33.65 -24.09 36.85
N ASP A 176 -34.03 -22.97 37.46
CA ASP A 176 -34.94 -22.93 38.62
C ASP A 176 -36.25 -23.69 38.35
N GLU A 177 -36.65 -24.57 39.28
CA GLU A 177 -37.78 -25.50 39.11
C GLU A 177 -39.08 -24.80 38.74
N LYS A 178 -39.35 -23.61 39.32
CA LYS A 178 -40.55 -22.82 39.02
C LYS A 178 -40.58 -22.30 37.59
N SER A 179 -39.41 -22.15 36.98
CA SER A 179 -39.22 -21.61 35.63
C SER A 179 -39.02 -22.71 34.58
N GLN A 180 -38.80 -23.97 34.97
CA GLN A 180 -38.60 -25.07 34.01
C GLN A 180 -39.80 -25.21 33.07
N ARG A 181 -41.03 -25.19 33.60
CA ARG A 181 -42.24 -25.32 32.79
C ARG A 181 -42.44 -24.18 31.78
N SER A 182 -42.15 -22.94 32.15
CA SER A 182 -42.31 -21.79 31.27
C SER A 182 -41.22 -21.71 30.19
N ARG A 183 -40.00 -22.20 30.51
CA ARG A 183 -38.84 -22.15 29.60
C ARG A 183 -38.67 -23.40 28.72
N ALA A 184 -39.25 -24.54 29.11
CA ALA A 184 -39.15 -25.81 28.41
C ALA A 184 -39.41 -25.71 26.91
N LEU A 185 -40.52 -25.07 26.53
CA LEU A 185 -40.91 -24.87 25.14
C LEU A 185 -39.90 -24.03 24.35
N ASP A 186 -39.42 -22.95 24.95
CA ASP A 186 -38.48 -22.02 24.32
C ASP A 186 -37.11 -22.66 24.12
N LEU A 187 -36.56 -23.31 25.15
CA LEU A 187 -35.28 -24.01 25.09
C LEU A 187 -35.31 -25.15 24.06
N THR A 188 -36.41 -25.89 24.00
CA THR A 188 -36.60 -26.98 23.03
C THR A 188 -36.57 -26.45 21.60
N LYS A 189 -37.27 -25.35 21.30
CA LYS A 189 -37.28 -24.73 19.97
C LYS A 189 -35.91 -24.20 19.58
N ARG A 190 -35.22 -23.55 20.53
CA ARG A 190 -33.88 -23.00 20.29
C ARG A 190 -32.85 -24.12 20.06
N LEU A 191 -32.93 -25.21 20.81
CA LEU A 191 -32.06 -26.37 20.59
C LEU A 191 -32.34 -27.03 19.24
N ASP A 192 -33.60 -27.23 18.87
CA ASP A 192 -33.97 -27.78 17.56
C ASP A 192 -33.40 -26.94 16.40
N PHE A 193 -33.49 -25.62 16.50
CA PHE A 193 -32.88 -24.70 15.54
C PHE A 193 -31.36 -24.90 15.46
N LEU A 194 -30.68 -24.95 16.61
CA LEU A 194 -29.22 -25.13 16.66
C LEU A 194 -28.78 -26.49 16.10
N LEU A 195 -29.50 -27.57 16.41
CA LEU A 195 -29.21 -28.91 15.90
C LEU A 195 -29.47 -29.01 14.39
N SER A 196 -30.52 -28.36 13.90
CA SER A 196 -30.85 -28.34 12.47
C SER A 196 -29.86 -27.50 11.66
N GLU A 197 -29.52 -26.28 12.10
CA GLU A 197 -28.62 -25.37 11.37
C GLU A 197 -27.18 -25.90 11.33
N LYS A 198 -26.77 -26.70 12.32
CA LYS A 198 -25.43 -27.29 12.41
C LYS A 198 -25.39 -28.77 12.03
N GLU A 199 -26.47 -29.31 11.48
CA GLU A 199 -26.57 -30.71 11.03
C GLU A 199 -26.19 -31.74 12.11
N LEU A 200 -26.56 -31.49 13.37
CA LEU A 200 -26.16 -32.29 14.54
C LEU A 200 -27.13 -33.46 14.86
N TYR A 201 -28.09 -33.73 13.99
CA TYR A 201 -28.96 -34.91 14.06
C TYR A 201 -28.24 -36.13 13.47
N VAL A 202 -27.30 -36.69 14.23
CA VAL A 202 -26.45 -37.82 13.79
C VAL A 202 -27.11 -39.15 14.12
N PHE A 203 -28.08 -39.61 13.34
CA PHE A 203 -28.76 -40.89 13.63
C PHE A 203 -27.91 -42.12 13.31
N ASP A 204 -27.14 -42.08 12.22
CA ASP A 204 -26.43 -43.25 11.68
C ASP A 204 -25.32 -43.77 12.61
N ASP A 205 -24.69 -42.88 13.38
CA ASP A 205 -23.57 -43.23 14.28
C ASP A 205 -23.99 -43.44 15.74
N MET A 206 -25.29 -43.34 16.04
CA MET A 206 -25.79 -43.40 17.42
C MET A 206 -26.08 -44.84 17.87
N PRO A 207 -25.51 -45.29 19.01
CA PRO A 207 -25.75 -46.65 19.50
C PRO A 207 -27.22 -46.84 19.93
N ASP A 208 -27.82 -47.94 19.51
CA ASP A 208 -29.13 -48.41 20.00
C ASP A 208 -28.98 -49.43 21.15
N ARG A 209 -28.04 -49.16 22.06
CA ARG A 209 -27.85 -49.95 23.29
C ARG A 209 -27.96 -49.04 24.51
N PRO A 210 -28.57 -49.49 25.62
CA PRO A 210 -28.75 -48.64 26.81
C PRO A 210 -27.44 -48.16 27.44
N ASP A 211 -26.36 -48.92 27.30
CA ASP A 211 -25.02 -48.61 27.81
C ASP A 211 -24.18 -47.72 26.87
N GLY A 212 -24.73 -47.33 25.71
CA GLY A 212 -24.06 -46.46 24.74
C GLY A 212 -22.77 -47.07 24.17
N LEU A 213 -22.64 -48.40 24.20
CA LEU A 213 -21.45 -49.13 23.79
C LEU A 213 -21.35 -49.23 22.27
N ILE A 214 -20.21 -48.84 21.71
CA ILE A 214 -19.86 -49.12 20.30
C ILE A 214 -18.90 -50.30 20.29
N GLU A 215 -19.29 -51.37 19.60
CA GLU A 215 -18.43 -52.53 19.39
C GLU A 215 -17.34 -52.18 18.36
N PRO A 216 -16.07 -52.57 18.60
CA PRO A 216 -15.04 -52.40 17.59
C PRO A 216 -15.39 -53.22 16.33
N PRO A 217 -15.04 -52.73 15.13
CA PRO A 217 -15.33 -53.44 13.89
C PRO A 217 -14.73 -54.85 13.91
N LEU A 218 -15.52 -55.84 13.50
CA LEU A 218 -15.15 -57.26 13.49
C LEU A 218 -13.85 -57.46 12.68
N GLY A 219 -12.78 -57.92 13.35
CA GLY A 219 -11.49 -58.22 12.72
C GLY A 219 -10.23 -57.70 13.44
N ASN A 220 -10.38 -56.91 14.50
CA ASN A 220 -9.24 -56.47 15.32
C ASN A 220 -8.91 -57.49 16.43
N ASN A 221 -7.66 -57.93 16.50
CA ASN A 221 -7.15 -58.90 17.50
C ASN A 221 -7.01 -58.34 18.93
N SER A 222 -7.51 -57.14 19.18
CA SER A 222 -7.51 -56.53 20.50
C SER A 222 -8.83 -56.85 21.20
N SER A 223 -8.78 -57.74 22.19
CA SER A 223 -9.86 -58.09 23.12
C SER A 223 -10.23 -56.92 24.05
N VAL A 224 -10.44 -55.74 23.51
CA VAL A 224 -10.91 -54.58 24.26
C VAL A 224 -12.40 -54.80 24.46
N MET A 225 -12.74 -55.27 25.67
CA MET A 225 -14.10 -55.26 26.19
C MET A 225 -14.62 -53.82 26.03
N GLY A 226 -15.71 -53.64 25.28
CA GLY A 226 -16.24 -52.30 25.04
C GLY A 226 -16.48 -51.58 26.38
N ILE A 227 -16.08 -50.31 26.46
CA ILE A 227 -16.28 -49.48 27.64
C ILE A 227 -17.63 -48.76 27.52
N ALA A 228 -18.53 -49.02 28.47
CA ALA A 228 -19.82 -48.33 28.56
C ALA A 228 -19.62 -46.81 28.65
N ARG A 229 -20.43 -46.03 27.93
CA ARG A 229 -20.29 -44.57 27.89
C ARG A 229 -21.39 -43.93 28.71
N ARG A 230 -21.00 -42.99 29.59
CA ARG A 230 -21.94 -42.13 30.32
C ARG A 230 -22.24 -40.80 29.62
N SER A 231 -21.48 -40.46 28.58
CA SER A 231 -21.68 -39.25 27.76
C SER A 231 -21.26 -39.49 26.31
N ILE A 232 -22.05 -39.00 25.37
CA ILE A 232 -21.79 -39.04 23.92
C ILE A 232 -21.82 -37.61 23.41
N GLN A 233 -20.81 -37.26 22.61
CA GLN A 233 -20.74 -35.95 21.97
C GLN A 233 -21.41 -36.00 20.61
N LEU A 234 -22.39 -35.12 20.36
CA LEU A 234 -23.07 -35.02 19.07
C LEU A 234 -22.28 -34.15 18.07
N GLY A 235 -21.60 -33.11 18.56
CA GLY A 235 -20.76 -32.23 17.75
C GLY A 235 -20.38 -30.94 18.46
N TYR A 236 -20.11 -29.88 17.70
CA TYR A 236 -19.73 -28.57 18.22
C TYR A 236 -20.55 -27.46 17.55
N VAL A 237 -20.82 -26.42 18.32
CA VAL A 237 -21.34 -25.14 17.84
C VAL A 237 -20.30 -24.07 18.15
N ASP A 238 -19.84 -23.34 17.14
CA ASP A 238 -18.88 -22.25 17.34
C ASP A 238 -19.57 -21.10 18.10
N TYR A 239 -18.96 -20.59 19.15
CA TYR A 239 -19.43 -19.43 19.90
C TYR A 239 -18.27 -18.47 20.16
N ARG A 240 -18.34 -17.27 19.56
CA ARG A 240 -17.20 -16.33 19.52
C ARG A 240 -15.92 -17.05 19.03
N GLU A 241 -14.86 -17.08 19.83
CA GLU A 241 -13.57 -17.72 19.51
C GLU A 241 -13.43 -19.16 20.03
N ARG A 242 -14.50 -19.78 20.55
CA ARG A 242 -14.45 -21.12 21.14
C ARG A 242 -15.49 -22.07 20.54
N ARG A 243 -15.17 -23.37 20.52
CA ARG A 243 -16.10 -24.43 20.13
C ARG A 243 -16.85 -24.96 21.35
N VAL A 244 -18.18 -24.87 21.35
CA VAL A 244 -19.02 -25.37 22.44
C VAL A 244 -19.55 -26.76 22.06
N PRO A 245 -19.15 -27.83 22.76
CA PRO A 245 -19.63 -29.17 22.46
C PRO A 245 -21.08 -29.39 22.93
N ILE A 246 -21.85 -30.12 22.13
CA ILE A 246 -23.19 -30.58 22.47
C ILE A 246 -23.11 -32.06 22.91
N TYR A 247 -23.63 -32.36 24.10
CA TYR A 247 -23.54 -33.70 24.69
C TYR A 247 -24.91 -34.29 25.02
N LEU A 248 -25.03 -35.59 24.78
CA LEU A 248 -26.03 -36.46 25.39
C LEU A 248 -25.39 -37.19 26.57
N GLN A 249 -26.07 -37.26 27.71
CA GLN A 249 -25.59 -37.86 28.95
C GLN A 249 -26.55 -38.91 29.47
N ARG A 250 -25.99 -39.96 30.05
CA ARG A 250 -26.74 -41.01 30.72
C ARG A 250 -26.84 -40.69 32.20
N VAL A 251 -28.06 -40.52 32.69
CA VAL A 251 -28.35 -40.07 34.06
C VAL A 251 -29.29 -41.05 34.75
N ARG A 252 -29.15 -41.22 36.05
CA ARG A 252 -29.99 -42.08 36.90
C ARG A 252 -30.56 -41.26 38.05
N VAL A 253 -31.87 -41.33 38.27
CA VAL A 253 -32.54 -40.62 39.37
C VAL A 253 -33.01 -41.64 40.40
N GLY A 254 -32.50 -41.56 41.63
CA GLY A 254 -32.82 -42.53 42.68
C GLY A 254 -32.58 -43.98 42.24
N ASP A 255 -33.58 -44.84 42.44
CA ASP A 255 -33.52 -46.26 42.10
C ASP A 255 -34.00 -46.59 40.67
N GLU A 256 -34.44 -45.60 39.88
CA GLU A 256 -34.94 -45.81 38.53
C GLU A 256 -33.87 -46.26 37.53
N ALA A 257 -34.28 -46.77 36.37
CA ALA A 257 -33.35 -47.13 35.31
C ALA A 257 -32.68 -45.87 34.71
N PRO A 258 -31.39 -45.94 34.34
CA PRO A 258 -30.70 -44.79 33.76
C PRO A 258 -31.21 -44.46 32.36
N VAL A 259 -31.44 -43.18 32.08
CA VAL A 259 -31.96 -42.64 30.82
C VAL A 259 -30.98 -41.66 30.17
N TRP A 260 -31.11 -41.45 28.86
CA TRP A 260 -30.29 -40.54 28.07
C TRP A 260 -31.00 -39.19 27.84
N VAL A 261 -30.33 -38.10 28.17
CA VAL A 261 -30.83 -36.73 28.03
C VAL A 261 -29.73 -35.78 27.57
N PHE A 262 -30.10 -34.66 26.93
CA PHE A 262 -29.14 -33.59 26.63
C PHE A 262 -28.56 -33.04 27.94
N SER A 263 -27.23 -32.89 27.99
CA SER A 263 -26.55 -32.52 29.23
C SER A 263 -27.03 -31.18 29.77
N ALA A 264 -27.02 -31.02 31.10
CA ALA A 264 -27.45 -29.77 31.72
C ALA A 264 -26.62 -28.57 31.23
N GLN A 265 -25.33 -28.80 30.95
CA GLN A 265 -24.44 -27.80 30.38
C GLN A 265 -24.77 -27.44 28.92
N THR A 266 -25.24 -28.40 28.11
CA THR A 266 -25.76 -28.11 26.77
C THR A 266 -26.98 -27.22 26.91
N VAL A 267 -27.93 -27.60 27.77
CA VAL A 267 -29.18 -26.87 27.98
C VAL A 267 -28.95 -25.45 28.50
N GLY A 268 -28.04 -25.28 29.46
CA GLY A 268 -27.67 -23.96 30.00
C GLY A 268 -26.98 -23.04 28.99
N ASN A 269 -26.38 -23.59 27.93
CA ASN A 269 -25.75 -22.80 26.87
C ASN A 269 -26.67 -22.49 25.68
N ILE A 270 -27.87 -23.08 25.61
CA ILE A 270 -28.79 -22.90 24.47
C ILE A 270 -29.05 -21.43 24.17
N ASP A 271 -29.31 -20.60 25.19
CA ASP A 271 -29.62 -19.18 24.97
C ASP A 271 -28.45 -18.42 24.35
N ASN A 272 -27.25 -18.61 24.90
CA ASN A 272 -26.03 -17.96 24.41
C ASN A 272 -25.72 -18.39 22.97
N LEU A 273 -25.88 -19.69 22.68
CA LEU A 273 -25.66 -20.22 21.34
C LEU A 273 -26.72 -19.69 20.37
N TYR A 274 -27.99 -19.64 20.77
CA TYR A 274 -29.08 -19.17 19.93
C TYR A 274 -28.96 -17.68 19.60
N GLU A 275 -28.54 -16.82 20.54
CA GLU A 275 -28.36 -15.39 20.30
C GLU A 275 -27.37 -15.09 19.15
N GLN A 276 -26.33 -15.90 18.98
CA GLN A 276 -25.37 -15.71 17.89
C GLN A 276 -25.92 -16.12 16.51
N TYR A 277 -26.80 -17.12 16.45
CA TYR A 277 -27.26 -17.72 15.19
C TYR A 277 -28.71 -17.38 14.81
N HIS A 278 -29.43 -16.66 15.66
CA HIS A 278 -30.84 -16.38 15.39
C HIS A 278 -31.02 -15.50 14.13
N PRO A 279 -32.01 -15.79 13.28
CA PRO A 279 -32.35 -14.95 12.14
C PRO A 279 -32.96 -13.62 12.60
N ALA A 280 -32.67 -12.53 11.88
CA ALA A 280 -33.20 -11.20 12.18
C ALA A 280 -34.74 -11.20 12.17
N GLU A 281 -35.37 -10.48 13.10
CA GLU A 281 -36.83 -10.51 13.27
C GLU A 281 -37.63 -10.17 12.01
N PHE A 282 -37.06 -9.37 11.10
CA PHE A 282 -37.68 -8.98 9.84
C PHE A 282 -37.71 -10.12 8.81
N GLU A 283 -36.82 -11.12 8.91
CA GLU A 283 -36.83 -12.27 8.00
C GLU A 283 -38.17 -13.01 8.09
N ARG A 284 -38.84 -12.99 9.23
CA ARG A 284 -40.16 -13.63 9.41
C ARG A 284 -41.21 -13.09 8.42
N TYR A 285 -41.09 -11.85 7.98
CA TYR A 285 -42.04 -11.21 7.05
C TYR A 285 -41.65 -11.34 5.58
N LEU A 286 -40.45 -11.88 5.27
CA LEU A 286 -40.01 -12.06 3.89
C LEU A 286 -40.72 -13.26 3.23
N PRO A 287 -41.19 -13.11 1.97
CA PRO A 287 -41.65 -14.24 1.17
C PRO A 287 -40.61 -15.36 1.08
N THR A 288 -41.04 -16.62 1.06
CA THR A 288 -40.15 -17.80 1.05
C THR A 288 -39.16 -17.81 -0.11
N TRP A 289 -39.51 -17.25 -1.26
CA TRP A 289 -38.60 -17.16 -2.41
C TRP A 289 -37.39 -16.23 -2.17
N LEU A 290 -37.53 -15.22 -1.32
CA LEU A 290 -36.44 -14.28 -0.97
C LEU A 290 -35.43 -14.86 0.02
N LYS A 291 -35.82 -15.94 0.70
CA LYS A 291 -35.01 -16.68 1.68
C LYS A 291 -34.22 -17.83 1.07
N LEU A 292 -34.44 -18.15 -0.21
CA LEU A 292 -33.68 -19.18 -0.89
C LEU A 292 -32.19 -18.82 -0.86
N LYS A 293 -31.38 -19.71 -0.29
CA LYS A 293 -29.93 -19.57 -0.24
C LYS A 293 -29.35 -20.00 -1.59
N PHE A 294 -28.62 -19.12 -2.25
CA PHE A 294 -27.88 -19.38 -3.49
C PHE A 294 -26.39 -19.20 -3.19
N PHE A 295 -25.58 -20.24 -3.38
CA PHE A 295 -24.17 -20.29 -2.92
C PHE A 295 -23.98 -19.97 -1.43
N GLY A 296 -24.93 -20.40 -0.57
CA GLY A 296 -24.86 -20.16 0.88
C GLY A 296 -25.33 -18.77 1.34
N ILE A 297 -25.70 -17.88 0.40
CA ILE A 297 -26.13 -16.50 0.66
C ILE A 297 -27.63 -16.35 0.39
N ALA A 298 -28.37 -15.66 1.25
CA ALA A 298 -29.79 -15.43 1.00
C ALA A 298 -30.00 -14.38 -0.10
N LEU A 299 -30.97 -14.60 -1.01
CA LEU A 299 -31.27 -13.68 -2.12
C LEU A 299 -31.59 -12.24 -1.67
N TRP A 300 -32.21 -12.11 -0.49
CA TRP A 300 -32.53 -10.80 0.07
C TRP A 300 -31.28 -10.00 0.45
N GLU A 301 -30.20 -10.64 0.91
CA GLU A 301 -28.96 -9.97 1.32
C GLU A 301 -28.27 -9.31 0.12
N PHE A 302 -28.24 -9.99 -1.03
CA PHE A 302 -27.78 -9.41 -2.30
C PHE A 302 -28.64 -8.22 -2.72
N SER A 303 -29.95 -8.35 -2.61
CA SER A 303 -30.88 -7.28 -2.98
C SER A 303 -30.75 -6.07 -2.06
N ALA A 304 -30.50 -6.28 -0.77
CA ALA A 304 -30.25 -5.22 0.21
C ALA A 304 -28.97 -4.45 -0.11
N LEU A 305 -27.87 -5.13 -0.45
CA LEU A 305 -26.62 -4.47 -0.85
C LEU A 305 -26.76 -3.68 -2.14
N ILE A 306 -27.45 -4.23 -3.15
CA ILE A 306 -27.71 -3.52 -4.41
C ILE A 306 -28.59 -2.29 -4.16
N LEU A 307 -29.66 -2.43 -3.38
CA LEU A 307 -30.54 -1.32 -3.02
C LEU A 307 -29.76 -0.22 -2.28
N PHE A 308 -28.92 -0.59 -1.32
CA PHE A 308 -28.10 0.35 -0.56
C PHE A 308 -27.07 1.05 -1.46
N PHE A 309 -26.43 0.33 -2.38
CA PHE A 309 -25.54 0.92 -3.38
C PHE A 309 -26.30 1.91 -4.28
N LEU A 310 -27.48 1.55 -4.79
CA LEU A 310 -28.30 2.43 -5.61
C LEU A 310 -28.80 3.66 -4.83
N LEU A 311 -29.14 3.51 -3.56
CA LEU A 311 -29.58 4.59 -2.69
C LEU A 311 -28.44 5.57 -2.43
N THR A 312 -27.26 5.07 -2.05
CA THR A 312 -26.07 5.92 -1.85
C THR A 312 -25.65 6.61 -3.14
N MET A 313 -25.71 5.91 -4.28
CA MET A 313 -25.38 6.49 -5.58
C MET A 313 -26.40 7.56 -6.00
N GLY A 314 -27.69 7.30 -5.79
CA GLY A 314 -28.77 8.25 -6.04
C GLY A 314 -28.67 9.49 -5.16
N MET A 315 -28.36 9.32 -3.87
CA MET A 315 -28.11 10.42 -2.93
C MET A 315 -26.89 11.24 -3.35
N GLY A 316 -25.79 10.58 -3.73
CA GLY A 316 -24.60 11.24 -4.27
C GLY A 316 -24.89 12.04 -5.54
N TRP A 317 -25.66 11.47 -6.48
CA TRP A 317 -26.06 12.17 -7.70
C TRP A 317 -26.99 13.36 -7.43
N LEU A 318 -27.92 13.25 -6.48
CA LEU A 318 -28.77 14.37 -6.07
C LEU A 318 -27.96 15.50 -5.43
N LEU A 319 -27.03 15.17 -4.54
CA LEU A 319 -26.09 16.12 -3.95
C LEU A 319 -25.27 16.82 -5.03
N SER A 320 -24.80 16.09 -6.05
CA SER A 320 -24.06 16.65 -7.20
C SER A 320 -24.81 17.73 -7.96
N LYS A 321 -26.09 17.46 -8.25
CA LYS A 321 -26.95 18.41 -8.97
C LYS A 321 -27.31 19.59 -8.08
N GLY A 322 -27.49 19.35 -6.78
CA GLY A 322 -27.68 20.40 -5.78
C GLY A 322 -26.49 21.37 -5.75
N THR A 323 -25.28 20.85 -5.60
CA THR A 323 -24.05 21.67 -5.56
C THR A 323 -23.81 22.41 -6.87
N ALA A 324 -23.99 21.76 -8.02
CA ALA A 324 -23.84 22.42 -9.32
C ALA A 324 -24.84 23.57 -9.50
N LYS A 325 -26.10 23.37 -9.07
CA LYS A 325 -27.14 24.39 -9.13
C LYS A 325 -26.88 25.55 -8.18
N ILE A 326 -26.38 25.29 -6.96
CA ILE A 326 -26.01 26.32 -5.98
C ILE A 326 -24.84 27.16 -6.49
N ILE A 327 -23.82 26.52 -7.06
CA ILE A 327 -22.65 27.20 -7.62
C ILE A 327 -23.06 28.10 -8.79
N ASN A 328 -23.88 27.60 -9.71
CA ASN A 328 -24.41 28.42 -10.81
C ASN A 328 -25.36 29.52 -10.34
N HIS A 329 -26.01 29.37 -9.18
CA HIS A 329 -26.92 30.38 -8.61
C HIS A 329 -26.17 31.49 -7.87
N TYR A 330 -25.05 31.17 -7.22
CA TYR A 330 -24.22 32.15 -6.49
C TYR A 330 -23.21 32.89 -7.38
N ILE A 331 -22.88 32.34 -8.55
CA ILE A 331 -21.99 32.99 -9.53
C ILE A 331 -22.87 33.80 -10.49
N ASP A 332 -23.08 35.08 -10.16
CA ASP A 332 -23.82 36.05 -10.99
C ASP A 332 -23.18 36.17 -12.39
N GLU A 333 -23.94 35.83 -13.43
CA GLU A 333 -23.50 35.81 -14.84
C GLU A 333 -23.07 37.19 -15.36
N GLU A 334 -23.49 38.29 -14.73
CA GLU A 334 -23.38 39.63 -15.32
C GLU A 334 -22.13 40.43 -14.91
N LYS A 335 -21.49 40.12 -13.76
CA LYS A 335 -20.36 40.91 -13.24
C LYS A 335 -18.97 40.26 -13.36
N TYR A 336 -18.92 38.96 -13.62
CA TYR A 336 -17.67 38.17 -13.65
C TYR A 336 -17.22 37.70 -15.04
N SER A 337 -18.03 37.87 -16.08
CA SER A 337 -17.72 37.45 -17.46
C SER A 337 -16.65 38.30 -18.16
N VAL A 338 -16.31 39.48 -17.61
CA VAL A 338 -15.41 40.45 -18.24
C VAL A 338 -13.94 40.29 -17.81
N TYR A 339 -13.63 39.60 -16.70
CA TYR A 339 -12.29 39.61 -16.10
C TYR A 339 -11.60 38.26 -15.90
N VAL A 340 -12.26 37.14 -16.23
CA VAL A 340 -11.65 35.80 -16.15
C VAL A 340 -12.05 35.02 -17.40
N GLY A 341 -11.09 34.76 -18.29
CA GLY A 341 -11.26 33.82 -19.39
C GLY A 341 -11.79 32.47 -18.86
N SER A 342 -12.98 32.09 -19.34
CA SER A 342 -13.72 30.85 -19.09
C SER A 342 -14.42 30.70 -17.72
N THR A 343 -15.60 31.32 -17.61
CA THR A 343 -16.67 31.07 -16.61
C THR A 343 -17.14 29.61 -16.55
N ASN A 344 -16.86 28.80 -17.57
CA ASN A 344 -17.25 27.39 -17.61
C ASN A 344 -16.38 26.48 -16.71
N GLY A 345 -15.22 26.93 -16.22
CA GLY A 345 -14.23 26.03 -15.61
C GLY A 345 -14.64 25.38 -14.29
N VAL A 346 -15.33 26.11 -13.39
CA VAL A 346 -15.72 25.60 -12.05
C VAL A 346 -16.97 24.73 -12.13
N ALA A 347 -17.97 25.12 -12.93
CA ALA A 347 -19.14 24.30 -13.18
C ALA A 347 -18.80 23.02 -13.97
N ASP A 348 -17.87 23.11 -14.92
CA ASP A 348 -17.32 21.97 -15.66
C ASP A 348 -16.47 21.05 -14.75
N LEU A 349 -15.72 21.62 -13.80
CA LEU A 349 -15.01 20.86 -12.75
C LEU A 349 -15.97 20.03 -11.93
N VAL A 350 -17.02 20.66 -11.39
CA VAL A 350 -17.98 19.99 -10.51
C VAL A 350 -18.71 18.90 -11.27
N SER A 351 -19.22 19.19 -12.46
CA SER A 351 -19.91 18.17 -13.27
C SER A 351 -19.01 16.99 -13.68
N LYS A 352 -17.72 17.22 -13.99
CA LYS A 352 -16.77 16.16 -14.39
C LYS A 352 -16.23 15.33 -13.22
N LEU A 353 -16.08 15.92 -12.02
CA LEU A 353 -15.59 15.23 -10.83
C LEU A 353 -16.69 14.53 -10.07
N THR A 354 -17.92 15.02 -10.12
CA THR A 354 -18.92 14.50 -9.19
C THR A 354 -19.32 13.07 -9.49
N VAL A 355 -19.40 12.66 -10.77
CA VAL A 355 -19.72 11.26 -11.09
C VAL A 355 -18.69 10.29 -10.47
N PRO A 356 -17.38 10.38 -10.74
CA PRO A 356 -16.39 9.54 -10.05
C PRO A 356 -16.45 9.65 -8.52
N LEU A 357 -16.64 10.86 -7.98
CA LEU A 357 -16.72 11.08 -6.53
C LEU A 357 -17.91 10.33 -5.91
N THR A 358 -19.08 10.34 -6.55
CA THR A 358 -20.25 9.59 -6.07
C THR A 358 -19.99 8.10 -6.06
N PHE A 359 -19.35 7.55 -7.09
CA PHE A 359 -18.93 6.15 -7.09
C PHE A 359 -17.94 5.84 -5.96
N THR A 360 -16.94 6.70 -5.72
CA THR A 360 -15.99 6.48 -4.61
C THR A 360 -16.66 6.48 -3.24
N ILE A 361 -17.59 7.41 -3.01
CA ILE A 361 -18.30 7.51 -1.72
C ILE A 361 -19.25 6.32 -1.56
N SER A 362 -19.99 5.94 -2.61
CA SER A 362 -20.86 4.77 -2.59
C SER A 362 -20.08 3.49 -2.32
N PHE A 363 -19.02 3.20 -3.08
CA PHE A 363 -18.20 2.01 -2.84
C PHE A 363 -17.54 2.03 -1.45
N SER A 364 -17.11 3.19 -0.96
CA SER A 364 -16.57 3.32 0.40
C SER A 364 -17.63 2.96 1.44
N LEU A 365 -18.83 3.55 1.37
CA LEU A 365 -19.94 3.26 2.30
C LEU A 365 -20.40 1.80 2.26
N VAL A 366 -20.45 1.18 1.07
CA VAL A 366 -20.76 -0.24 0.96
C VAL A 366 -19.64 -1.09 1.58
N PHE A 367 -18.37 -0.73 1.34
CA PHE A 367 -17.23 -1.42 1.92
C PHE A 367 -17.21 -1.32 3.47
N THR A 368 -17.54 -0.15 4.03
CA THR A 368 -17.65 0.03 5.49
C THR A 368 -18.78 -0.80 6.08
N LEU A 369 -19.92 -0.86 5.39
CA LEU A 369 -21.09 -1.61 5.84
C LEU A 369 -20.79 -3.12 5.88
N VAL A 370 -20.08 -3.60 4.86
CA VAL A 370 -19.64 -5.00 4.72
C VAL A 370 -18.53 -5.38 5.70
N SER A 371 -17.71 -4.44 6.17
CA SER A 371 -16.52 -4.74 6.99
C SER A 371 -16.74 -4.65 8.52
N GLY A 372 -17.98 -4.50 9.01
CA GLY A 372 -18.25 -4.46 10.45
C GLY A 372 -19.51 -3.70 10.89
N GLY A 373 -20.34 -3.19 9.97
CA GLY A 373 -21.53 -2.41 10.32
C GLY A 373 -22.75 -3.23 10.76
N PHE A 374 -22.87 -4.49 10.31
CA PHE A 374 -24.04 -5.33 10.56
C PHE A 374 -23.64 -6.82 10.68
N PRO A 375 -23.81 -7.47 11.86
CA PRO A 375 -23.52 -8.90 12.07
C PRO A 375 -24.31 -9.84 11.16
N TYR A 376 -25.42 -9.36 10.61
CA TYR A 376 -26.35 -10.14 9.79
C TYR A 376 -25.93 -10.28 8.33
N LEU A 377 -24.78 -9.73 7.92
CA LEU A 377 -24.30 -9.79 6.53
C LEU A 377 -22.98 -10.57 6.37
N ASP A 378 -22.45 -11.21 7.41
CA ASP A 378 -21.11 -11.84 7.41
C ASP A 378 -20.89 -12.85 6.27
N ALA A 379 -21.92 -13.63 5.91
CA ALA A 379 -21.85 -14.60 4.83
C ALA A 379 -21.71 -13.95 3.44
N VAL A 380 -22.40 -12.83 3.21
CA VAL A 380 -22.32 -12.07 1.94
C VAL A 380 -21.09 -11.19 1.92
N ALA A 381 -20.76 -10.62 3.07
CA ALA A 381 -19.65 -9.73 3.29
C ALA A 381 -18.33 -10.40 2.90
N SER A 382 -18.09 -11.62 3.36
CA SER A 382 -16.88 -12.38 3.03
C SER A 382 -16.71 -12.63 1.52
N SER A 383 -17.80 -12.98 0.82
CA SER A 383 -17.75 -13.33 -0.61
C SER A 383 -17.75 -12.12 -1.55
N THR A 384 -18.41 -11.02 -1.18
CA THR A 384 -18.57 -9.84 -2.05
C THR A 384 -17.53 -8.74 -1.79
N ARG A 385 -16.85 -8.76 -0.65
CA ARG A 385 -15.84 -7.77 -0.26
C ARG A 385 -14.73 -7.55 -1.30
N PRO A 386 -14.10 -8.58 -1.90
CA PRO A 386 -13.04 -8.35 -2.90
C PRO A 386 -13.56 -7.61 -4.14
N LEU A 387 -14.81 -7.88 -4.55
CA LEU A 387 -15.45 -7.21 -5.68
C LEU A 387 -15.71 -5.73 -5.38
N ILE A 388 -16.21 -5.43 -4.18
CA ILE A 388 -16.46 -4.07 -3.70
C ILE A 388 -15.13 -3.30 -3.59
N TRP A 389 -14.07 -3.95 -3.10
CA TRP A 389 -12.73 -3.38 -3.03
C TRP A 389 -12.18 -3.00 -4.40
N ILE A 390 -12.27 -3.88 -5.39
CA ILE A 390 -11.88 -3.57 -6.78
C ILE A 390 -12.67 -2.36 -7.29
N GLY A 391 -13.98 -2.31 -7.04
CA GLY A 391 -14.83 -1.18 -7.39
C GLY A 391 -14.38 0.14 -6.73
N LEU A 392 -14.01 0.10 -5.46
CA LEU A 392 -13.48 1.24 -4.72
C LEU A 392 -12.14 1.73 -5.28
N VAL A 393 -11.22 0.81 -5.55
CA VAL A 393 -9.91 1.13 -6.15
C VAL A 393 -10.09 1.74 -7.54
N PHE A 394 -10.94 1.15 -8.38
CA PHE A 394 -11.20 1.66 -9.72
C PHE A 394 -11.88 3.03 -9.71
N SER A 395 -12.86 3.25 -8.84
CA SER A 395 -13.52 4.56 -8.71
C SER A 395 -12.55 5.63 -8.20
N THR A 396 -11.66 5.28 -7.26
CA THR A 396 -10.63 6.19 -6.73
C THR A 396 -9.61 6.55 -7.80
N MET A 397 -9.17 5.57 -8.59
CA MET A 397 -8.32 5.77 -9.76
C MET A 397 -8.98 6.74 -10.75
N TRP A 398 -10.26 6.51 -11.07
CA TRP A 398 -11.01 7.35 -12.00
C TRP A 398 -11.14 8.79 -11.50
N LEU A 399 -11.42 8.98 -10.21
CA LEU A 399 -11.45 10.29 -9.56
C LEU A 399 -10.08 10.98 -9.65
N GLY A 400 -9.00 10.28 -9.31
CA GLY A 400 -7.64 10.82 -9.38
C GLY A 400 -7.25 11.25 -10.80
N ILE A 401 -7.57 10.44 -11.82
CA ILE A 401 -7.33 10.78 -13.23
C ILE A 401 -8.11 12.05 -13.63
N ARG A 402 -9.36 12.20 -13.17
CA ARG A 402 -10.16 13.40 -13.42
C ARG A 402 -9.56 14.65 -12.76
N ILE A 403 -9.07 14.52 -11.53
CA ILE A 403 -8.37 15.60 -10.82
C ILE A 403 -7.10 16.01 -11.58
N ILE A 404 -6.25 15.06 -11.97
CA ILE A 404 -5.02 15.34 -12.73
C ILE A 404 -5.35 16.05 -14.06
N ASN A 405 -6.34 15.55 -14.80
CA ASN A 405 -6.77 16.16 -16.06
C ASN A 405 -7.28 17.59 -15.85
N PHE A 406 -8.05 17.82 -14.79
CA PHE A 406 -8.54 19.15 -14.44
C PHE A 406 -7.39 20.13 -14.19
N PHE A 407 -6.45 19.78 -13.29
CA PHE A 407 -5.32 20.64 -12.97
C PHE A 407 -4.41 20.87 -14.17
N ALA A 408 -4.17 19.83 -14.99
CA ALA A 408 -3.36 19.94 -16.20
C ALA A 408 -3.98 20.91 -17.22
N ASN A 409 -5.28 20.82 -17.45
CA ASN A 409 -5.99 21.74 -18.36
C ASN A 409 -6.03 23.16 -17.79
N ARG A 410 -6.33 23.30 -16.49
CA ARG A 410 -6.38 24.60 -15.80
C ARG A 410 -5.04 25.34 -15.84
N TYR A 411 -3.94 24.60 -15.64
CA TYR A 411 -2.59 25.15 -15.71
C TYR A 411 -2.23 25.62 -17.13
N GLN A 412 -2.76 24.96 -18.16
CA GLN A 412 -2.57 25.38 -19.55
C GLN A 412 -3.36 26.67 -19.85
N ASP A 413 -4.61 26.76 -19.40
CA ASP A 413 -5.48 27.91 -19.69
C ASP A 413 -5.05 29.21 -18.97
N MET A 414 -4.56 29.11 -17.72
CA MET A 414 -4.16 30.29 -16.92
C MET A 414 -3.01 31.12 -17.47
N GLN A 415 -2.25 30.60 -18.43
CA GLN A 415 -1.01 31.22 -18.89
C GLN A 415 -0.98 31.52 -20.39
N ILE A 416 -2.14 31.52 -21.05
CA ILE A 416 -2.30 31.91 -22.46
C ILE A 416 -2.75 33.38 -22.59
N GLU A 417 -3.16 34.03 -21.49
CA GLU A 417 -3.87 35.32 -21.57
C GLU A 417 -2.98 36.58 -21.46
N ASN A 418 -1.65 36.46 -21.44
CA ASN A 418 -0.76 37.63 -21.54
C ASN A 418 0.60 37.22 -22.12
N LEU A 419 0.92 37.68 -23.34
CA LEU A 419 2.18 38.34 -23.72
C LEU A 419 2.51 38.20 -25.22
N ALA A 420 3.20 39.25 -25.70
CA ALA A 420 3.59 39.51 -27.08
C ALA A 420 4.51 38.45 -27.71
N ALA A 421 4.63 38.56 -29.04
CA ALA A 421 5.21 37.66 -30.03
C ALA A 421 6.67 37.17 -29.84
N GLU A 422 7.31 37.38 -28.70
CA GLU A 422 8.71 36.99 -28.43
C GLU A 422 8.86 35.71 -27.58
N HIS A 423 7.75 35.06 -27.19
CA HIS A 423 7.73 33.93 -26.24
C HIS A 423 7.29 32.56 -26.81
N PHE A 424 7.20 32.41 -28.14
CA PHE A 424 6.69 31.19 -28.80
C PHE A 424 7.41 29.88 -28.41
N ASP A 425 8.70 29.90 -28.08
CA ASP A 425 9.45 28.69 -27.68
C ASP A 425 9.18 28.22 -26.24
N LYS A 426 8.95 29.13 -25.30
CA LYS A 426 8.66 28.77 -23.90
C LYS A 426 7.28 28.12 -23.75
N GLU A 427 6.31 28.53 -24.57
CA GLU A 427 4.95 27.95 -24.55
C GLU A 427 4.92 26.50 -25.03
N ARG A 428 5.61 26.19 -26.14
CA ARG A 428 5.64 24.82 -26.69
C ARG A 428 6.33 23.85 -25.74
N ARG A 429 7.42 24.29 -25.11
CA ARG A 429 8.14 23.51 -24.10
C ARG A 429 7.27 23.23 -22.87
N ARG A 430 6.56 24.25 -22.36
CA ARG A 430 5.68 24.11 -21.19
C ARG A 430 4.49 23.19 -21.45
N ARG A 431 3.82 23.32 -22.61
CA ARG A 431 2.72 22.42 -23.00
C ARG A 431 3.21 20.97 -23.09
N THR A 432 4.41 20.77 -23.62
CA THR A 432 5.05 19.46 -23.71
C THR A 432 5.32 18.88 -22.32
N TYR A 433 5.89 19.66 -21.40
CA TYR A 433 6.11 19.22 -20.01
C TYR A 433 4.82 18.86 -19.28
N VAL A 434 3.78 19.69 -19.37
CA VAL A 434 2.49 19.40 -18.72
C VAL A 434 1.86 18.12 -19.28
N SER A 435 1.93 17.91 -20.60
CA SER A 435 1.41 16.69 -21.24
C SER A 435 2.17 15.44 -20.80
N ILE A 436 3.52 15.50 -20.75
CA ILE A 436 4.36 14.41 -20.28
C ILE A 436 4.09 14.11 -18.81
N PHE A 437 4.09 15.14 -17.95
CA PHE A 437 3.84 15.00 -16.52
C PHE A 437 2.47 14.37 -16.24
N ARG A 438 1.43 14.84 -16.93
CA ARG A 438 0.09 14.23 -16.88
C ARG A 438 0.13 12.74 -17.22
N ARG A 439 0.82 12.34 -18.30
CA ARG A 439 0.93 10.92 -18.71
C ARG A 439 1.67 10.10 -17.66
N VAL A 440 2.77 10.62 -17.11
CA VAL A 440 3.56 9.95 -16.07
C VAL A 440 2.73 9.75 -14.80
N PHE A 441 2.04 10.79 -14.33
CA PHE A 441 1.20 10.68 -13.13
C PHE A 441 0.00 9.75 -13.33
N ILE A 442 -0.65 9.79 -14.50
CA ILE A 442 -1.72 8.83 -14.82
C ILE A 442 -1.18 7.41 -14.85
N PHE A 443 -0.01 7.17 -15.45
CA PHE A 443 0.61 5.85 -15.48
C PHE A 443 0.98 5.36 -14.07
N ALA A 444 1.56 6.21 -13.23
CA ALA A 444 1.88 5.88 -11.84
C ALA A 444 0.61 5.59 -11.01
N MET A 445 -0.46 6.36 -11.19
CA MET A 445 -1.77 6.10 -10.57
C MET A 445 -2.34 4.75 -11.00
N ILE A 446 -2.28 4.41 -12.28
CA ILE A 446 -2.76 3.11 -12.78
C ILE A 446 -1.96 1.96 -12.15
N LEU A 447 -0.63 2.08 -12.10
CA LEU A 447 0.23 1.07 -11.45
C LEU A 447 -0.08 0.94 -9.95
N GLY A 448 -0.21 2.07 -9.24
CA GLY A 448 -0.55 2.09 -7.82
C GLY A 448 -1.94 1.50 -7.54
N SER A 449 -2.94 1.83 -8.35
CA SER A 449 -4.28 1.23 -8.26
C SER A 449 -4.26 -0.27 -8.58
N PHE A 450 -3.49 -0.71 -9.56
CA PHE A 450 -3.32 -2.14 -9.83
C PHE A 450 -2.68 -2.87 -8.64
N TRP A 451 -1.66 -2.27 -8.02
CA TRP A 451 -1.01 -2.81 -6.83
C TRP A 451 -1.96 -2.92 -5.63
N ILE A 452 -2.66 -1.83 -5.30
CA ILE A 452 -3.64 -1.78 -4.19
C ILE A 452 -4.84 -2.71 -4.46
N GLY A 453 -5.27 -2.83 -5.72
CA GLY A 453 -6.32 -3.77 -6.10
C GLY A 453 -5.89 -5.22 -5.90
N LEU A 454 -4.62 -5.54 -6.21
CA LEU A 454 -4.09 -6.90 -6.07
C LEU A 454 -3.79 -7.28 -4.61
N SER A 455 -3.55 -6.33 -3.71
CA SER A 455 -3.18 -6.64 -2.32
C SER A 455 -4.28 -7.38 -1.55
N GLU A 456 -5.56 -7.16 -1.86
CA GLU A 456 -6.68 -7.88 -1.22
C GLU A 456 -6.68 -9.37 -1.62
N PHE A 457 -6.29 -9.67 -2.87
CA PHE A 457 -6.17 -11.05 -3.36
C PHE A 457 -4.96 -11.78 -2.82
N ALA A 458 -3.95 -11.08 -2.29
CA ALA A 458 -2.74 -11.72 -1.76
C ALA A 458 -3.03 -12.64 -0.56
N ASN A 459 -4.13 -12.38 0.17
CA ASN A 459 -4.59 -13.20 1.29
C ASN A 459 -5.40 -14.43 0.85
N MET A 460 -5.78 -14.54 -0.43
CA MET A 460 -6.53 -15.70 -0.95
C MET A 460 -5.57 -16.84 -1.31
N GLU A 461 -5.80 -18.03 -0.77
CA GLU A 461 -5.01 -19.22 -1.10
C GLU A 461 -5.18 -19.60 -2.58
N GLY A 462 -4.06 -19.83 -3.28
CA GLY A 462 -4.02 -20.23 -4.69
C GLY A 462 -3.88 -19.07 -5.69
N LEU A 463 -5.00 -18.45 -6.10
CA LEU A 463 -5.03 -17.48 -7.19
C LEU A 463 -4.18 -16.22 -6.91
N GLY A 464 -4.22 -15.71 -5.68
CA GLY A 464 -3.44 -14.55 -5.25
C GLY A 464 -1.94 -14.72 -5.45
N LYS A 465 -1.41 -15.90 -5.08
CA LYS A 465 0.03 -16.22 -5.21
C LYS A 465 0.47 -16.25 -6.67
N THR A 466 -0.33 -16.84 -7.56
CA THR A 466 0.00 -16.91 -9.00
C THR A 466 -0.02 -15.55 -9.67
N LEU A 467 -1.02 -14.71 -9.37
CA LEU A 467 -1.13 -13.35 -9.89
C LEU A 467 0.03 -12.48 -9.38
N LEU A 468 0.34 -12.55 -8.08
CA LEU A 468 1.45 -11.80 -7.50
C LEU A 468 2.80 -12.23 -8.10
N THR A 469 3.00 -13.52 -8.32
CA THR A 469 4.20 -14.05 -9.00
C THR A 469 4.32 -13.51 -10.43
N SER A 470 3.22 -13.52 -11.19
CA SER A 470 3.20 -12.98 -12.56
C SER A 470 3.44 -11.47 -12.61
N ALA A 471 2.87 -10.72 -11.65
CA ALA A 471 3.08 -9.29 -11.50
C ALA A 471 4.54 -8.99 -11.12
N GLY A 472 5.16 -9.84 -10.29
CA GLY A 472 6.58 -9.77 -9.97
C GLY A 472 7.47 -9.93 -11.20
N ILE A 473 7.22 -10.95 -12.03
CA ILE A 473 7.96 -11.18 -13.28
C ILE A 473 7.78 -9.99 -14.24
N ALA A 474 6.55 -9.52 -14.42
CA ALA A 474 6.27 -8.34 -15.26
C ALA A 474 6.99 -7.08 -14.73
N GLY A 475 7.02 -6.89 -13.41
CA GLY A 475 7.74 -5.82 -12.74
C GLY A 475 9.25 -5.86 -13.02
N VAL A 476 9.86 -7.05 -12.98
CA VAL A 476 11.29 -7.23 -13.32
C VAL A 476 11.56 -6.86 -14.78
N VAL A 477 10.72 -7.31 -15.71
CA VAL A 477 10.88 -6.98 -17.15
C VAL A 477 10.78 -5.47 -17.39
N ILE A 478 9.80 -4.81 -16.78
CA ILE A 478 9.64 -3.35 -16.86
C ILE A 478 10.86 -2.65 -16.22
N GLY A 479 11.35 -3.15 -15.09
CA GLY A 479 12.54 -2.62 -14.41
C GLY A 479 13.80 -2.69 -15.27
N ILE A 480 14.04 -3.83 -15.93
CA ILE A 480 15.15 -4.01 -16.87
C ILE A 480 15.02 -3.04 -18.05
N ALA A 481 13.82 -2.89 -18.61
CA ALA A 481 13.59 -1.95 -19.72
C ALA A 481 13.78 -0.48 -19.30
N ALA A 482 13.47 -0.12 -18.06
CA ALA A 482 13.64 1.23 -17.52
C ALA A 482 15.08 1.56 -17.09
N GLN A 483 15.96 0.56 -16.98
CA GLN A 483 17.34 0.72 -16.49
C GLN A 483 18.13 1.86 -17.19
N PRO A 484 18.10 2.02 -18.54
CA PRO A 484 18.89 3.08 -19.18
C PRO A 484 18.44 4.50 -18.82
N ILE A 485 17.13 4.70 -18.61
CA ILE A 485 16.56 6.00 -18.23
C ILE A 485 16.96 6.33 -16.80
N LEU A 486 16.79 5.38 -15.88
CA LEU A 486 17.20 5.54 -14.48
C LEU A 486 18.71 5.76 -14.37
N GLY A 487 19.52 5.04 -15.16
CA GLY A 487 20.96 5.23 -15.22
C GLY A 487 21.36 6.65 -15.62
N ASN A 488 20.69 7.25 -16.61
CA ASN A 488 20.92 8.64 -16.99
C ASN A 488 20.52 9.64 -15.89
N ILE A 489 19.44 9.39 -15.15
CA ILE A 489 19.01 10.27 -14.04
C ILE A 489 20.03 10.21 -12.90
N ILE A 490 20.46 9.01 -12.51
CA ILE A 490 21.47 8.83 -11.45
C ILE A 490 22.78 9.48 -11.87
N ALA A 491 23.19 9.31 -13.14
CA ALA A 491 24.34 10.00 -13.70
C ALA A 491 24.16 11.54 -13.65
N GLY A 492 22.97 12.06 -13.97
CA GLY A 492 22.59 13.46 -13.78
C GLY A 492 22.87 13.98 -12.39
N VAL A 493 22.38 13.26 -11.38
CA VAL A 493 22.61 13.60 -9.97
C VAL A 493 24.09 13.53 -9.62
N GLN A 494 24.79 12.49 -10.07
CA GLN A 494 26.22 12.31 -9.80
C GLN A 494 27.06 13.45 -10.42
N VAL A 495 26.82 13.84 -11.67
CA VAL A 495 27.50 14.97 -12.31
C VAL A 495 27.19 16.26 -11.59
N ALA A 496 25.94 16.48 -11.17
CA ALA A 496 25.58 17.68 -10.42
C ALA A 496 26.29 17.77 -9.05
N VAL A 497 26.53 16.63 -8.39
CA VAL A 497 27.20 16.56 -7.09
C VAL A 497 28.72 16.63 -7.20
N THR A 498 29.31 15.84 -8.10
CA THR A 498 30.78 15.72 -8.24
C THR A 498 31.38 16.78 -9.16
N GLN A 499 30.55 17.40 -10.00
CA GLN A 499 30.89 18.48 -10.95
C GLN A 499 32.21 18.26 -11.73
N PRO A 500 32.41 17.09 -12.38
CA PRO A 500 33.60 16.85 -13.21
C PRO A 500 33.64 17.75 -14.45
N VAL A 501 32.47 18.25 -14.87
CA VAL A 501 32.28 19.25 -15.91
C VAL A 501 31.22 20.25 -15.45
N ARG A 502 31.43 21.52 -15.79
CA ARG A 502 30.54 22.64 -15.43
C ARG A 502 30.04 23.31 -16.70
N ILE A 503 28.92 24.03 -16.57
CA ILE A 503 28.41 24.87 -17.66
C ILE A 503 29.45 25.95 -17.95
N GLY A 504 29.84 26.06 -19.22
CA GLY A 504 30.91 26.94 -19.69
C GLY A 504 32.28 26.27 -19.85
N ASP A 505 32.48 25.03 -19.37
CA ASP A 505 33.76 24.35 -19.51
C ASP A 505 34.07 23.99 -20.97
N SER A 506 35.36 24.06 -21.33
CA SER A 506 35.87 23.56 -22.61
C SER A 506 36.30 22.11 -22.46
N VAL A 507 35.68 21.23 -23.23
CA VAL A 507 35.85 19.78 -23.13
C VAL A 507 36.08 19.16 -24.48
N ILE A 508 36.84 18.06 -24.51
CA ILE A 508 36.93 17.16 -25.67
C ILE A 508 36.24 15.85 -25.31
N MET A 509 35.26 15.50 -26.15
CA MET A 509 34.54 14.23 -26.09
C MET A 509 34.38 13.71 -27.53
N ASP A 510 34.66 12.42 -27.74
CA ASP A 510 34.70 11.79 -29.08
C ASP A 510 35.55 12.54 -30.10
N GLY A 511 36.67 13.15 -29.65
CA GLY A 511 37.56 13.95 -30.49
C GLY A 511 36.97 15.30 -30.95
N ASN A 512 35.78 15.67 -30.48
CA ASN A 512 35.16 16.96 -30.78
C ASN A 512 35.45 17.97 -29.66
N PHE A 513 36.18 19.04 -29.99
CA PHE A 513 36.30 20.21 -29.12
C PHE A 513 34.94 20.91 -29.00
N SER A 514 34.45 21.00 -27.77
CA SER A 514 33.12 21.53 -27.45
C SER A 514 33.11 22.32 -26.16
N THR A 515 32.16 23.23 -26.01
CA THR A 515 31.87 23.94 -24.76
C THR A 515 30.57 23.43 -24.16
N VAL A 516 30.52 23.22 -22.85
CA VAL A 516 29.30 22.78 -22.16
C VAL A 516 28.28 23.93 -22.12
N GLU A 517 27.19 23.84 -22.89
CA GLU A 517 26.15 24.88 -22.98
C GLU A 517 25.09 24.73 -21.87
N ASP A 518 24.67 23.48 -21.60
CA ASP A 518 23.59 23.20 -20.64
C ASP A 518 23.75 21.79 -20.04
N LEU A 519 23.43 21.63 -18.76
CA LEU A 519 23.43 20.35 -18.04
C LEU A 519 22.02 20.06 -17.53
N ARG A 520 21.39 18.99 -18.05
CA ARG A 520 20.03 18.59 -17.67
C ARG A 520 20.03 17.26 -16.92
N TYR A 521 18.88 16.87 -16.39
CA TYR A 521 18.78 15.65 -15.57
C TYR A 521 19.21 14.36 -16.27
N THR A 522 19.05 14.24 -17.60
CA THR A 522 19.32 13.00 -18.33
C THR A 522 20.31 13.15 -19.48
N TYR A 523 20.68 14.38 -19.83
CA TYR A 523 21.60 14.67 -20.92
C TYR A 523 22.31 16.01 -20.74
N ALA A 524 23.49 16.15 -21.31
CA ALA A 524 24.22 17.40 -21.47
C ALA A 524 24.08 17.92 -22.91
N VAL A 525 24.19 19.23 -23.07
CA VAL A 525 24.26 19.89 -24.37
C VAL A 525 25.67 20.44 -24.55
N LEU A 526 26.43 19.86 -25.47
CA LEU A 526 27.77 20.32 -25.81
C LEU A 526 27.72 21.09 -27.13
N LYS A 527 28.25 22.30 -27.14
CA LYS A 527 28.35 23.14 -28.33
C LYS A 527 29.73 22.95 -28.95
N THR A 528 29.77 22.30 -30.10
CA THR A 528 30.98 22.15 -30.92
C THR A 528 31.44 23.48 -31.51
N TRP A 529 32.71 23.53 -31.91
CA TRP A 529 33.30 24.71 -32.56
C TRP A 529 32.58 25.13 -33.85
N ASP A 530 31.91 24.20 -34.54
CA ASP A 530 31.10 24.46 -35.74
C ASP A 530 29.61 24.74 -35.44
N GLU A 531 29.31 25.22 -34.22
CA GLU A 531 28.00 25.69 -33.77
C GLU A 531 26.90 24.60 -33.65
N ARG A 532 27.27 23.31 -33.76
CA ARG A 532 26.33 22.19 -33.55
C ARG A 532 26.20 21.86 -32.07
N ARG A 533 24.99 21.47 -31.65
CA ARG A 533 24.68 20.99 -30.30
C ARG A 533 24.66 19.47 -30.29
N LEU A 534 25.62 18.86 -29.61
CA LEU A 534 25.64 17.44 -29.31
C LEU A 534 24.81 17.19 -28.05
N ILE A 535 23.82 16.30 -28.16
CA ILE A 535 22.98 15.87 -27.03
C ILE A 535 23.58 14.59 -26.49
N VAL A 536 24.32 14.70 -25.39
CA VAL A 536 25.07 13.57 -24.80
C VAL A 536 24.31 13.03 -23.59
N PRO A 537 23.91 11.74 -23.58
CA PRO A 537 23.31 11.11 -22.41
C PRO A 537 24.23 11.24 -21.19
N MET A 538 23.68 11.55 -20.02
CA MET A 538 24.52 11.81 -18.86
C MET A 538 25.34 10.59 -18.41
N ARG A 539 24.82 9.38 -18.64
CA ARG A 539 25.57 8.15 -18.37
C ARG A 539 26.89 8.12 -19.17
N GLU A 540 26.84 8.53 -20.44
CA GLU A 540 27.98 8.55 -21.34
C GLU A 540 29.08 9.50 -20.84
N LEU A 541 28.68 10.68 -20.36
CA LEU A 541 29.56 11.71 -19.80
C LEU A 541 30.38 11.22 -18.58
N ILE A 542 29.88 10.23 -17.85
CA ILE A 542 30.57 9.64 -16.69
C ILE A 542 31.35 8.38 -17.07
N THR A 543 30.81 7.56 -17.99
CA THR A 543 31.41 6.27 -18.35
C THR A 543 32.54 6.40 -19.36
N GLU A 544 32.49 7.42 -20.22
CA GLU A 544 33.47 7.65 -21.27
C GLU A 544 34.54 8.66 -20.84
N ARG A 545 35.66 8.68 -21.56
CA ARG A 545 36.74 9.63 -21.28
C ARG A 545 36.33 11.02 -21.76
N VAL A 546 36.22 11.95 -20.82
CA VAL A 546 36.05 13.37 -21.09
C VAL A 546 37.33 14.10 -20.69
N GLU A 547 37.95 14.80 -21.62
CA GLU A 547 39.06 15.68 -21.33
C GLU A 547 38.52 17.07 -21.01
N ASN A 548 38.57 17.47 -19.74
CA ASN A 548 38.18 18.82 -19.34
C ASN A 548 39.41 19.73 -19.32
N TRP A 549 39.43 20.70 -20.23
CA TRP A 549 40.55 21.62 -20.43
C TRP A 549 40.44 22.90 -19.58
N SER A 550 39.35 23.06 -18.80
CA SER A 550 39.10 24.27 -17.99
C SER A 550 38.68 23.99 -16.55
N HIS A 551 38.79 22.74 -16.06
CA HIS A 551 38.27 22.34 -14.75
C HIS A 551 38.94 23.05 -13.56
N THR A 552 40.27 23.06 -13.52
CA THR A 552 41.06 23.56 -12.39
C THR A 552 41.78 24.84 -12.76
N GLU A 553 42.52 24.81 -13.86
CA GLU A 553 43.18 25.97 -14.46
C GLU A 553 42.86 25.98 -15.95
N VAL A 554 42.62 27.18 -16.47
CA VAL A 554 42.31 27.38 -17.89
C VAL A 554 43.59 27.54 -18.72
N HIS A 555 44.72 27.80 -18.05
CA HIS A 555 46.04 27.89 -18.68
C HIS A 555 46.37 26.60 -19.43
N GLN A 556 46.73 26.72 -20.70
CA GLN A 556 47.02 25.57 -21.53
C GLN A 556 48.28 25.77 -22.37
N THR A 557 49.03 24.68 -22.52
CA THR A 557 50.20 24.59 -23.39
C THR A 557 49.85 23.82 -24.65
N CYS A 558 50.18 24.39 -25.81
CA CYS A 558 49.99 23.79 -27.13
C CYS A 558 51.37 23.50 -27.78
N PRO A 559 51.56 22.33 -28.41
CA PRO A 559 52.79 22.02 -29.12
C PRO A 559 52.81 22.61 -30.54
N VAL A 560 53.95 23.18 -30.94
CA VAL A 560 54.26 23.62 -32.29
C VAL A 560 55.32 22.69 -32.88
N PHE A 561 55.01 22.01 -33.98
CA PHE A 561 55.95 21.12 -34.64
C PHE A 561 56.52 21.77 -35.91
N LEU A 562 57.84 21.69 -36.08
CA LEU A 562 58.55 22.11 -37.30
C LEU A 562 59.41 20.94 -37.79
N TYR A 563 59.52 20.79 -39.11
CA TYR A 563 60.36 19.78 -39.74
C TYR A 563 61.42 20.48 -40.58
N ILE A 564 62.68 20.18 -40.30
CA ILE A 564 63.84 20.87 -40.89
C ILE A 564 64.89 19.86 -41.35
N ASP A 565 65.78 20.28 -42.24
CA ASP A 565 66.92 19.48 -42.69
C ASP A 565 68.04 19.46 -41.63
N TYR A 566 68.89 18.43 -41.68
CA TYR A 566 70.09 18.25 -40.86
C TYR A 566 71.09 19.40 -40.87
N GLY A 567 71.10 20.20 -41.94
CA GLY A 567 72.00 21.36 -42.05
C GLY A 567 71.49 22.63 -41.38
N ALA A 568 70.26 22.63 -40.83
CA ALA A 568 69.66 23.81 -40.23
C ALA A 568 70.40 24.27 -38.96
N ASP A 569 70.46 25.58 -38.76
CA ASP A 569 70.97 26.15 -37.52
C ASP A 569 69.85 26.13 -36.47
N ILE A 570 69.85 25.07 -35.65
CA ILE A 570 68.83 24.79 -34.64
C ILE A 570 68.84 25.84 -33.53
N ASP A 571 70.01 26.37 -33.16
CA ASP A 571 70.12 27.36 -32.08
C ASP A 571 69.48 28.67 -32.50
N ALA A 572 69.74 29.12 -33.74
CA ALA A 572 69.09 30.30 -34.30
C ALA A 572 67.55 30.13 -34.42
N ILE A 573 67.08 28.93 -34.82
CA ILE A 573 65.64 28.61 -34.88
C ILE A 573 65.01 28.68 -33.49
N ARG A 574 65.68 28.11 -32.47
CA ARG A 574 65.20 28.10 -31.09
C ARG A 574 65.11 29.51 -30.51
N GLU A 575 66.16 30.31 -30.66
CA GLU A 575 66.17 31.71 -30.18
C GLU A 575 65.06 32.54 -30.84
N THR A 576 64.89 32.36 -32.15
CA THR A 576 63.84 33.06 -32.91
C THR A 576 62.44 32.65 -32.44
N PHE A 577 62.19 31.35 -32.26
CA PHE A 577 60.93 30.84 -31.75
C PHE A 577 60.60 31.43 -30.37
N ILE A 578 61.55 31.40 -29.44
CA ILE A 578 61.38 31.93 -28.09
C ILE A 578 61.07 33.44 -28.15
N SER A 579 61.81 34.20 -28.97
CA SER A 579 61.57 35.64 -29.15
C SER A 579 60.18 35.94 -29.70
N MET A 580 59.75 35.22 -30.74
CA MET A 580 58.44 35.40 -31.36
C MET A 580 57.29 35.09 -30.40
N VAL A 581 57.43 34.06 -29.57
CA VAL A 581 56.42 33.73 -28.55
C VAL A 581 56.36 34.82 -27.48
N LYS A 582 57.52 35.28 -26.98
CA LYS A 582 57.58 36.33 -25.95
C LYS A 582 57.04 37.69 -26.43
N ASP A 583 57.17 37.98 -27.73
CA ASP A 583 56.64 39.20 -28.33
C ASP A 583 55.13 39.12 -28.68
N ASN A 584 54.52 37.93 -28.63
CA ASN A 584 53.12 37.75 -28.99
C ASN A 584 52.18 38.13 -27.83
N LYS A 585 51.12 38.90 -28.14
CA LYS A 585 50.12 39.37 -27.17
C LYS A 585 49.33 38.25 -26.49
N LEU A 586 49.25 37.07 -27.10
CA LEU A 586 48.51 35.92 -26.57
C LEU A 586 49.33 35.12 -25.55
N TRP A 587 50.64 35.35 -25.43
CA TRP A 587 51.45 34.69 -24.42
C TRP A 587 51.17 35.29 -23.03
N ASP A 588 51.02 34.42 -22.03
CA ASP A 588 50.53 34.78 -20.71
C ASP A 588 51.63 34.91 -19.64
N ASP A 589 52.90 34.89 -20.04
CA ASP A 589 54.10 35.02 -19.18
C ASP A 589 54.16 34.03 -18.00
N LYS A 590 53.37 32.95 -18.06
CA LYS A 590 53.34 31.91 -17.00
C LYS A 590 54.32 30.78 -17.25
N THR A 591 54.39 30.32 -18.50
CA THR A 591 55.26 29.21 -18.90
C THR A 591 56.26 29.74 -19.92
N GLU A 592 57.54 29.54 -19.63
CA GLU A 592 58.62 29.90 -20.55
C GLU A 592 58.47 29.10 -21.86
N PRO A 593 58.53 29.75 -23.04
CA PRO A 593 58.53 29.02 -24.30
C PRO A 593 59.83 28.26 -24.46
N GLU A 594 59.72 26.99 -24.82
CA GLU A 594 60.85 26.10 -25.02
C GLU A 594 60.73 25.41 -26.38
N MET A 595 61.86 25.09 -27.01
CA MET A 595 61.88 24.29 -28.24
C MET A 595 63.01 23.27 -28.20
N TYR A 596 62.62 22.01 -28.43
CA TYR A 596 63.50 20.85 -28.39
C TYR A 596 63.50 20.12 -29.73
N VAL A 597 64.63 19.47 -30.03
CA VAL A 597 64.66 18.41 -31.04
C VAL A 597 64.03 17.18 -30.39
N VAL A 598 62.91 16.71 -30.95
CA VAL A 598 62.16 15.57 -30.38
C VAL A 598 62.32 14.29 -31.19
N ASP A 599 62.67 14.40 -32.47
CA ASP A 599 62.92 13.25 -33.33
C ASP A 599 63.91 13.58 -34.45
N VAL A 600 64.61 12.57 -34.93
CA VAL A 600 65.58 12.65 -36.04
C VAL A 600 65.33 11.45 -36.96
N THR A 601 64.72 11.71 -38.12
CA THR A 601 64.37 10.70 -39.13
C THR A 601 65.36 10.71 -40.29
N GLU A 602 65.41 9.68 -41.13
CA GLU A 602 66.35 9.59 -42.27
C GLU A 602 66.38 10.85 -43.16
N ASN A 603 65.28 11.60 -43.23
CA ASN A 603 65.13 12.76 -44.11
C ASN A 603 65.03 14.10 -43.38
N THR A 604 64.54 14.14 -42.14
CA THR A 604 64.27 15.41 -41.42
C THR A 604 64.51 15.30 -39.92
N ILE A 605 64.83 16.44 -39.31
CA ILE A 605 64.80 16.66 -37.87
C ILE A 605 63.44 17.26 -37.50
N GLN A 606 62.80 16.72 -36.46
CA GLN A 606 61.56 17.26 -35.90
C GLN A 606 61.86 18.11 -34.66
N LEU A 607 61.49 19.38 -34.75
CA LEU A 607 61.49 20.31 -33.62
C LEU A 607 60.08 20.39 -33.03
N ARG A 608 60.00 20.41 -31.70
CA ARG A 608 58.77 20.68 -30.95
C ARG A 608 58.99 21.88 -30.05
N GLY A 609 58.32 22.96 -30.39
CA GLY A 609 58.09 24.11 -29.51
C GLY A 609 56.89 23.88 -28.60
N ALA A 610 56.93 24.44 -27.41
CA ALA A 610 55.77 24.54 -26.51
C ALA A 610 55.41 26.02 -26.35
N VAL A 611 54.14 26.37 -26.58
CA VAL A 611 53.60 27.71 -26.35
C VAL A 611 52.46 27.63 -25.35
N SER A 612 52.35 28.59 -24.44
CA SER A 612 51.27 28.65 -23.48
C SER A 612 50.44 29.92 -23.60
N SER A 613 49.19 29.85 -23.17
CA SER A 613 48.31 31.01 -23.09
C SER A 613 47.29 30.84 -21.96
N VAL A 614 46.51 31.90 -21.73
CA VAL A 614 45.49 32.02 -20.68
C VAL A 614 44.37 30.99 -20.84
N GLY A 615 44.12 30.54 -22.08
CA GLY A 615 43.09 29.57 -22.40
C GLY A 615 43.39 28.65 -23.57
N PRO A 616 42.58 27.60 -23.77
CA PRO A 616 42.83 26.61 -24.80
C PRO A 616 42.75 27.15 -26.22
N ILE A 617 41.77 28.03 -26.46
CA ILE A 617 41.53 28.64 -27.79
C ILE A 617 42.66 29.62 -28.11
N GLU A 618 43.06 30.41 -27.12
CA GLU A 618 44.15 31.37 -27.23
C GLU A 618 45.49 30.66 -27.42
N ALA A 619 45.75 29.56 -26.70
CA ALA A 619 46.96 28.75 -26.86
C ALA A 619 47.04 28.09 -28.25
N TRP A 620 45.91 27.59 -28.75
CA TRP A 620 45.82 27.07 -30.11
C TRP A 620 46.05 28.17 -31.16
N THR A 621 45.46 29.34 -30.96
CA THR A 621 45.62 30.51 -31.85
C THR A 621 47.07 30.99 -31.87
N LEU A 622 47.71 31.12 -30.70
CA LEU A 622 49.14 31.44 -30.56
C LEU A 622 50.00 30.40 -31.29
N ALA A 623 49.71 29.11 -31.13
CA ALA A 623 50.44 28.07 -31.84
C ALA A 623 50.30 28.19 -33.37
N CYS A 624 49.12 28.57 -33.89
CA CYS A 624 48.90 28.83 -35.31
C CYS A 624 49.68 30.06 -35.79
N GLU A 625 49.60 31.18 -35.08
CA GLU A 625 50.33 32.40 -35.42
C GLU A 625 51.84 32.17 -35.42
N ILE A 626 52.36 31.46 -34.41
CA ILE A 626 53.79 31.14 -34.33
C ILE A 626 54.22 30.19 -35.45
N ARG A 627 53.38 29.22 -35.85
CA ARG A 627 53.68 28.39 -37.03
C ARG A 627 53.84 29.25 -38.28
N GLU A 628 52.94 30.20 -38.53
CA GLU A 628 53.00 31.09 -39.68
C GLU A 628 54.25 31.98 -39.64
N GLN A 629 54.56 32.57 -38.48
CA GLN A 629 55.75 33.42 -38.31
C GLN A 629 57.05 32.62 -38.49
N MET A 630 57.12 31.42 -37.92
CA MET A 630 58.28 30.52 -38.08
C MET A 630 58.45 30.08 -39.53
N LEU A 631 57.37 29.79 -40.26
CA LEU A 631 57.44 29.52 -41.70
C LEU A 631 58.01 30.71 -42.48
N GLY A 632 57.59 31.93 -42.13
CA GLY A 632 58.15 33.16 -42.71
C GLY A 632 59.64 33.32 -42.44
N TYR A 633 60.09 33.08 -41.20
CA TYR A 633 61.50 33.12 -40.81
C TYR A 633 62.32 32.05 -41.53
N LEU A 634 61.85 30.79 -41.52
CA LEU A 634 62.53 29.68 -42.17
C LEU A 634 62.70 29.95 -43.67
N HIS A 635 61.69 30.51 -44.33
CA HIS A 635 61.79 30.89 -45.74
C HIS A 635 62.78 32.05 -45.99
N ALA A 636 62.85 33.04 -45.10
CA ALA A 636 63.71 34.20 -45.29
C ALA A 636 65.19 33.93 -44.97
N GLN A 637 65.46 33.20 -43.89
CA GLN A 637 66.81 33.06 -43.30
C GLN A 637 67.40 31.67 -43.50
N GLN A 638 66.57 30.62 -43.58
CA GLN A 638 67.00 29.22 -43.62
C GLN A 638 66.39 28.42 -44.78
N ASN A 639 66.06 29.07 -45.90
CA ASN A 639 65.37 28.45 -47.04
C ASN A 639 66.08 27.21 -47.58
N LYS A 640 67.42 27.17 -47.48
CA LYS A 640 68.27 26.06 -47.93
C LYS A 640 68.10 24.78 -47.10
N TYR A 641 67.56 24.90 -45.88
CA TYR A 641 67.42 23.81 -44.92
C TYR A 641 65.96 23.39 -44.70
N LEU A 642 65.08 23.77 -45.63
CA LEU A 642 63.75 23.18 -45.69
C LEU A 642 63.84 21.71 -46.17
N PRO A 643 62.94 20.83 -45.71
CA PRO A 643 62.92 19.44 -46.13
C PRO A 643 62.91 19.31 -47.66
N THR A 644 63.93 18.65 -48.22
CA THR A 644 64.05 18.40 -49.65
C THR A 644 64.48 16.96 -49.90
N GLU A 645 63.96 16.35 -50.97
CA GLU A 645 64.43 15.04 -51.41
C GLU A 645 65.77 15.19 -52.16
N ARG A 646 66.78 14.43 -51.74
CA ARG A 646 68.12 14.46 -52.34
C ARG A 646 68.31 13.24 -53.24
N PHE A 647 68.39 13.47 -54.54
CA PHE A 647 68.69 12.41 -55.52
C PHE A 647 70.14 12.53 -55.99
N THR A 648 70.92 11.47 -55.81
CA THR A 648 72.23 11.34 -56.46
C THR A 648 72.04 10.66 -57.80
N LEU A 649 72.02 11.43 -58.89
CA LEU A 649 72.02 10.88 -60.24
C LEU A 649 73.39 10.27 -60.54
N THR A 650 73.53 8.96 -60.37
CA THR A 650 74.70 8.21 -60.82
C THR A 650 74.55 7.93 -62.31
N ARG A 651 75.48 8.45 -63.12
CA ARG A 651 75.53 8.12 -64.55
C ARG A 651 76.03 6.69 -64.66
N SER A 652 75.21 5.79 -65.23
CA SER A 652 75.66 4.45 -65.59
C SER A 652 76.68 4.58 -66.73
N ASP A 653 77.92 4.16 -66.47
CA ASP A 653 79.01 4.13 -67.44
C ASP A 653 78.72 3.23 -68.64
#